data_AF-A0AAQ4EZ61-F1
#
_entry.id   AF-A0AAQ4EZ61-F1
#
_cell.length_a   1.000
_cell.length_b   1.000
_cell.length_c   1.000
_cell.angle_alpha   90.00
_cell.angle_beta   90.00
_cell.angle_gamma   90.00
#
_symmetry.space_group_name_H-M   'P 1'
#
loop_
_entity.id
_entity.type
_entity.pdbx_description
1 polymer ?
#
loop_
_entity_poly.entity_id
_entity_poly.type
_entity_poly.pdbx_seq_one_letter_code
_entity_poly.pdbx_strand_id
1 'polypeptide(L)'
;MALRKFFILKTSLVTLVICTVYIVIRAVTRERPLVVLLWTTWCGKQNYPYFKEDVVDGVCPYACLFTRQRSYLASSSAVLFHGKDIQLDDMPSLRSEEQRWIFFSLEPPTATPVHVLRKLDGLFNLTMTYRTDSDVTTRYGYAFLPRKKIKKMKARTPKKPWATGLQDVSRRKAIAVWMVSHCKTDSMRETYVARLRKVIGVDVFGKCGDLVCQPKASDVCLKEAARNYSFYLSFENSMCLDYVTEKFYRTLLFDIVPVVLGGANYSRLAPPGSYIDALQFDSPEALGEYLANVAARPDWYDSYFLWKEHTELKYENAACKLCAKLHDDVASGRRFTYGRFLEWFLEDAHCSSWEQLLAVLVIIGVVLYLLLRTDAPACYPDSRGETCYHGSEGAYRLYGTKTDYRVLAKMYDLDAQREYVVPVHLCKEDIEALSNWTLRFRPEDDNHVTASGEEISSDQAKRFRTRFPDLFRTFKADDYVVGFTSRVRTQETAEAFLRGLLTRQGDLKMLLRSCMFEYAIYDQSAWCSVFTEDDLKAIEFRDDLDDYYEDGYGRERNYAQACPIIQELVDRLELMAKDPSHPNKVLFFSHAGGFKKVVARLGLNRDAGPLRADGLCSQANRAWRSSLLCPFNANLAFVLYKCLDERHEVVTFLNERPQLLPGCTGHHCPLATFVDLYKGYARSCNITEICSV
;
A
#
# COMPACT_ATOMS: atom_id res chain seq x y z
N MET A 1 -56.28 -58.76 3.97
CA MET A 1 -56.57 -57.47 3.31
C MET A 1 -56.79 -56.29 4.28
N ALA A 2 -57.20 -56.53 5.54
CA ALA A 2 -57.45 -55.49 6.54
C ALA A 2 -56.19 -54.79 7.11
N LEU A 3 -55.07 -55.50 7.33
CA LEU A 3 -53.85 -54.89 7.89
C LEU A 3 -53.16 -53.88 6.95
N ARG A 4 -53.24 -54.05 5.63
CA ARG A 4 -52.68 -53.10 4.65
C ARG A 4 -53.44 -51.78 4.61
N LYS A 5 -54.77 -51.80 4.79
CA LYS A 5 -55.59 -50.57 4.86
C LYS A 5 -55.33 -49.79 6.15
N PHE A 6 -55.05 -50.47 7.26
CA PHE A 6 -54.76 -49.82 8.54
C PHE A 6 -53.39 -49.11 8.56
N PHE A 7 -52.38 -49.69 7.89
CA PHE A 7 -51.05 -49.07 7.79
C PHE A 7 -51.05 -47.83 6.87
N ILE A 8 -51.78 -47.87 5.76
CA ILE A 8 -51.93 -46.74 4.81
C ILE A 8 -52.73 -45.59 5.44
N LEU A 9 -53.75 -45.89 6.26
CA LEU A 9 -54.49 -44.86 6.99
C LEU A 9 -53.62 -44.20 8.08
N LYS A 10 -52.83 -44.97 8.83
CA LYS A 10 -51.92 -44.43 9.85
C LYS A 10 -50.81 -43.57 9.25
N THR A 11 -50.18 -43.98 8.15
CA THR A 11 -49.15 -43.16 7.49
C THR A 11 -49.75 -41.90 6.87
N SER A 12 -50.93 -41.97 6.28
CA SER A 12 -51.62 -40.79 5.72
C SER A 12 -52.05 -39.82 6.81
N LEU A 13 -52.55 -40.30 7.96
CA LEU A 13 -52.95 -39.46 9.09
C LEU A 13 -51.74 -38.81 9.76
N VAL A 14 -50.63 -39.53 9.93
CA VAL A 14 -49.37 -38.98 10.47
C VAL A 14 -48.78 -37.95 9.52
N THR A 15 -48.82 -38.18 8.21
CA THR A 15 -48.34 -37.20 7.21
C THR A 15 -49.25 -35.96 7.17
N LEU A 16 -50.56 -36.13 7.30
CA LEU A 16 -51.52 -35.02 7.35
C LEU A 16 -51.34 -34.20 8.62
N VAL A 17 -51.12 -34.83 9.79
CA VAL A 17 -50.86 -34.17 11.07
C VAL A 17 -49.50 -33.48 11.05
N ILE A 18 -48.45 -34.10 10.49
CA ILE A 18 -47.15 -33.42 10.31
C ILE A 18 -47.29 -32.23 9.37
N CYS A 19 -48.00 -32.36 8.25
CA CYS A 19 -48.26 -31.24 7.34
C CYS A 19 -49.11 -30.13 7.99
N THR A 20 -50.16 -30.46 8.75
CA THR A 20 -50.98 -29.45 9.44
C THR A 20 -50.25 -28.82 10.60
N VAL A 21 -49.46 -29.56 11.37
CA VAL A 21 -48.58 -29.01 12.41
C VAL A 21 -47.48 -28.16 11.77
N TYR A 22 -46.92 -28.55 10.62
CA TYR A 22 -45.95 -27.73 9.88
C TYR A 22 -46.57 -26.47 9.28
N ILE A 23 -47.80 -26.54 8.76
CA ILE A 23 -48.57 -25.41 8.23
C ILE A 23 -49.01 -24.47 9.36
N VAL A 24 -49.46 -25.01 10.50
CA VAL A 24 -49.87 -24.22 11.68
C VAL A 24 -48.65 -23.62 12.36
N ILE A 25 -47.52 -24.33 12.49
CA ILE A 25 -46.26 -23.76 12.95
C ILE A 25 -45.81 -22.65 11.99
N ARG A 26 -45.85 -22.85 10.66
CA ARG A 26 -45.57 -21.76 9.69
C ARG A 26 -46.55 -20.59 9.74
N ALA A 27 -47.82 -20.83 10.06
CA ALA A 27 -48.84 -19.79 10.17
C ALA A 27 -48.75 -19.01 11.49
N VAL A 28 -48.31 -19.67 12.58
CA VAL A 28 -48.12 -19.08 13.91
C VAL A 28 -46.73 -18.43 14.07
N THR A 29 -45.74 -18.79 13.24
CA THR A 29 -44.38 -18.21 13.22
C THR A 29 -44.17 -17.12 12.15
N ARG A 30 -45.23 -16.57 11.56
CA ARG A 30 -45.07 -15.33 10.77
C ARG A 30 -44.74 -14.18 11.73
N GLU A 31 -43.45 -14.03 12.02
CA GLU A 31 -42.90 -12.85 12.68
C GLU A 31 -43.45 -11.60 12.00
N ARG A 32 -43.90 -10.63 12.78
CA ARG A 32 -44.33 -9.35 12.23
C ARG A 32 -43.16 -8.76 11.43
N PRO A 33 -43.39 -8.28 10.20
CA PRO A 33 -42.30 -7.77 9.38
C PRO A 33 -41.64 -6.57 10.08
N LEU A 34 -40.31 -6.55 10.15
CA LEU A 34 -39.57 -5.39 10.63
C LEU A 34 -39.77 -4.23 9.65
N VAL A 35 -40.16 -3.06 10.17
CA VAL A 35 -40.41 -1.88 9.34
C VAL A 35 -39.11 -1.09 9.19
N VAL A 36 -38.68 -0.86 7.96
CA VAL A 36 -37.48 -0.08 7.61
C VAL A 36 -37.92 1.20 6.91
N LEU A 37 -37.71 2.33 7.58
CA LEU A 37 -38.04 3.65 7.05
C LEU A 37 -36.89 4.18 6.19
N LEU A 38 -37.16 4.46 4.93
CA LEU A 38 -36.22 5.09 3.99
C LEU A 38 -36.32 6.62 4.14
N TRP A 39 -35.47 7.21 4.97
CA TRP A 39 -35.61 8.61 5.40
C TRP A 39 -35.28 9.63 4.30
N THR A 40 -34.14 9.43 3.64
CA THR A 40 -33.63 10.33 2.61
C THR A 40 -34.04 9.85 1.21
N THR A 41 -33.86 10.71 0.19
CA THR A 41 -33.94 10.32 -1.22
C THR A 41 -32.70 9.52 -1.66
N TRP A 42 -32.78 8.92 -2.85
CA TRP A 42 -31.65 8.29 -3.53
C TRP A 42 -31.23 9.15 -4.72
N CYS A 43 -30.16 9.94 -4.58
CA CYS A 43 -29.68 10.88 -5.59
C CYS A 43 -30.80 11.81 -6.09
N GLY A 44 -31.58 12.37 -5.15
CA GLY A 44 -32.76 13.22 -5.42
C GLY A 44 -34.00 12.49 -5.94
N LYS A 45 -33.96 11.16 -6.11
CA LYS A 45 -35.12 10.36 -6.54
C LYS A 45 -35.83 9.71 -5.36
N GLN A 46 -37.16 9.64 -5.46
CA GLN A 46 -38.00 8.97 -4.46
C GLN A 46 -37.85 7.44 -4.51
N ASN A 47 -37.70 6.88 -5.72
CA ASN A 47 -37.63 5.43 -5.90
C ASN A 47 -36.21 4.92 -5.68
N TYR A 48 -36.03 4.05 -4.70
CA TYR A 48 -34.79 3.31 -4.49
C TYR A 48 -34.75 2.10 -5.43
N PRO A 49 -33.69 1.93 -6.24
CA PRO A 49 -33.60 0.77 -7.13
C PRO A 49 -33.41 -0.55 -6.37
N TYR A 50 -32.85 -0.50 -5.16
CA TYR A 50 -32.54 -1.67 -4.33
C TYR A 50 -33.59 -1.99 -3.27
N PHE A 51 -34.44 -1.02 -2.91
CA PHE A 51 -35.47 -1.16 -1.87
C PHE A 51 -36.81 -0.72 -2.46
N LYS A 52 -37.65 -1.70 -2.81
CA LYS A 52 -39.02 -1.44 -3.25
C LYS A 52 -39.93 -1.34 -2.03
N GLU A 53 -40.92 -0.46 -2.09
CA GLU A 53 -41.95 -0.34 -1.06
C GLU A 53 -42.92 -1.53 -1.12
N ASP A 54 -42.48 -2.69 -0.63
CA ASP A 54 -43.28 -3.90 -0.53
C ASP A 54 -42.66 -4.81 0.55
N VAL A 55 -43.44 -5.80 1.03
CA VAL A 55 -42.86 -6.90 1.80
C VAL A 55 -41.97 -7.71 0.88
N VAL A 56 -40.74 -8.01 1.31
CA VAL A 56 -39.84 -8.92 0.57
C VAL A 56 -40.32 -10.37 0.70
N ASP A 57 -41.55 -10.67 0.30
CA ASP A 57 -42.18 -11.98 0.46
C ASP A 57 -41.81 -12.88 -0.74
N GLY A 58 -41.37 -14.12 -0.46
CA GLY A 58 -41.09 -15.15 -1.49
C GLY A 58 -39.67 -15.16 -2.10
N VAL A 59 -38.86 -14.11 -1.93
CA VAL A 59 -37.45 -14.07 -2.38
C VAL A 59 -36.46 -14.05 -1.21
N CYS A 60 -36.88 -13.55 -0.05
CA CYS A 60 -36.08 -13.48 1.17
C CYS A 60 -36.70 -14.38 2.26
N PRO A 61 -35.90 -15.13 3.03
CA PRO A 61 -36.43 -15.91 4.16
C PRO A 61 -36.86 -15.03 5.36
N TYR A 62 -36.51 -13.75 5.35
CA TYR A 62 -36.80 -12.78 6.41
C TYR A 62 -37.89 -11.79 5.97
N ALA A 63 -38.79 -11.44 6.89
CA ALA A 63 -39.89 -10.52 6.62
C ALA A 63 -39.50 -9.08 7.02
N CYS A 64 -39.39 -8.18 6.03
CA CYS A 64 -39.24 -6.74 6.24
C CYS A 64 -40.16 -5.95 5.32
N LEU A 65 -40.65 -4.81 5.80
CA LEU A 65 -41.43 -3.83 5.06
C LEU A 65 -40.61 -2.55 4.90
N PHE A 66 -40.31 -2.16 3.67
CA PHE A 66 -39.68 -0.88 3.37
C PHE A 66 -40.73 0.18 3.08
N THR A 67 -40.62 1.37 3.68
CA THR A 67 -41.56 2.48 3.47
C THR A 67 -40.83 3.81 3.48
N ARG A 68 -41.32 4.80 2.72
CA ARG A 68 -40.86 6.20 2.80
C ARG A 68 -41.76 7.08 3.66
N GLN A 69 -42.86 6.53 4.17
CA GLN A 69 -43.84 7.31 4.93
C GLN A 69 -43.27 7.70 6.29
N ARG A 70 -42.88 8.96 6.44
CA ARG A 70 -42.26 9.49 7.68
C ARG A 70 -43.12 9.35 8.92
N SER A 71 -44.44 9.19 8.77
CA SER A 71 -45.36 8.85 9.87
C SER A 71 -45.00 7.53 10.58
N TYR A 72 -44.24 6.65 9.94
CA TYR A 72 -43.76 5.40 10.51
C TYR A 72 -42.50 5.55 11.37
N LEU A 73 -41.95 6.75 11.55
CA LEU A 73 -40.72 6.96 12.32
C LEU A 73 -40.79 6.37 13.74
N ALA A 74 -41.92 6.50 14.43
CA ALA A 74 -42.07 5.97 15.79
C ALA A 74 -42.24 4.44 15.83
N SER A 75 -42.73 3.83 14.74
CA SER A 75 -43.04 2.40 14.64
C SER A 75 -42.01 1.61 13.82
N SER A 76 -41.03 2.28 13.21
CA SER A 76 -39.97 1.65 12.43
C SER A 76 -38.89 1.03 13.31
N SER A 77 -38.52 -0.21 13.01
CA SER A 77 -37.41 -0.92 13.65
C SER A 77 -36.06 -0.36 13.21
N ALA A 78 -35.97 0.17 11.99
CA ALA A 78 -34.78 0.81 11.48
C ALA A 78 -35.10 2.01 10.58
N VAL A 79 -34.15 2.95 10.50
CA VAL A 79 -34.19 4.12 9.63
C VAL A 79 -32.91 4.13 8.79
N LEU A 80 -33.07 4.16 7.48
CA LEU A 80 -31.98 4.13 6.51
C LEU A 80 -31.77 5.51 5.89
N PHE A 81 -30.52 5.96 5.91
CA PHE A 81 -30.08 7.26 5.44
C PHE A 81 -29.08 7.06 4.30
N HIS A 82 -29.43 7.50 3.10
CA HIS A 82 -28.51 7.54 1.98
C HIS A 82 -27.53 8.70 2.13
N GLY A 83 -26.23 8.40 2.29
CA GLY A 83 -25.20 9.34 2.72
C GLY A 83 -25.13 10.65 1.93
N LYS A 84 -25.23 10.57 0.60
CA LYS A 84 -25.18 11.74 -0.29
C LYS A 84 -26.39 12.68 -0.15
N ASP A 85 -27.53 12.15 0.28
CA ASP A 85 -28.79 12.88 0.39
C ASP A 85 -29.09 13.30 1.85
N ILE A 86 -28.15 13.12 2.78
CA ILE A 86 -28.30 13.58 4.16
C ILE A 86 -28.29 15.11 4.20
N GLN A 87 -29.32 15.68 4.80
CA GLN A 87 -29.41 17.10 5.16
C GLN A 87 -29.53 17.18 6.68
N LEU A 88 -28.59 17.88 7.34
CA LEU A 88 -28.47 17.87 8.80
C LEU A 88 -29.70 18.47 9.51
N ASP A 89 -30.36 19.43 8.87
CA ASP A 89 -31.58 20.08 9.33
C ASP A 89 -32.85 19.21 9.15
N ASP A 90 -32.80 18.21 8.29
CA ASP A 90 -33.88 17.25 8.05
C ASP A 90 -33.72 15.95 8.86
N MET A 91 -32.72 15.86 9.75
CA MET A 91 -32.52 14.67 10.57
C MET A 91 -33.60 14.56 11.67
N PRO A 92 -34.14 13.36 11.96
CA PRO A 92 -35.18 13.21 12.97
C PRO A 92 -34.65 13.55 14.38
N SER A 93 -35.38 14.37 15.14
CA SER A 93 -35.01 14.77 16.50
C SER A 93 -35.35 13.72 17.57
N LEU A 94 -36.25 12.78 17.26
CA LEU A 94 -36.65 11.70 18.15
C LEU A 94 -36.07 10.36 17.68
N ARG A 95 -35.43 9.64 18.60
CA ARG A 95 -34.91 8.29 18.38
C ARG A 95 -35.31 7.38 19.53
N SER A 96 -36.00 6.29 19.23
CA SER A 96 -36.17 5.19 20.19
C SER A 96 -34.83 4.46 20.35
N GLU A 97 -34.49 4.05 21.58
CA GLU A 97 -33.26 3.25 21.84
C GLU A 97 -33.25 1.92 21.08
N GLU A 98 -34.43 1.39 20.74
CA GLU A 98 -34.57 0.12 20.03
C GLU A 98 -34.42 0.29 18.51
N GLN A 99 -34.55 1.51 17.99
CA GLN A 99 -34.50 1.80 16.56
C GLN A 99 -33.05 1.89 16.06
N ARG A 100 -32.76 1.19 14.96
CA ARG A 100 -31.44 1.23 14.31
C ARG A 100 -31.34 2.30 13.25
N TRP A 101 -30.38 3.20 13.37
CA TRP A 101 -30.04 4.14 12.31
C TRP A 101 -28.93 3.57 11.44
N ILE A 102 -29.14 3.59 10.12
CA ILE A 102 -28.31 2.89 9.15
C ILE A 102 -27.77 3.87 8.13
N PHE A 103 -26.45 3.98 8.04
CA PHE A 103 -25.80 4.74 6.97
C PHE A 103 -25.69 3.87 5.72
N PHE A 104 -26.27 4.32 4.62
CA PHE A 104 -26.25 3.64 3.33
C PHE A 104 -25.50 4.46 2.28
N SER A 105 -24.44 3.90 1.66
CA SER A 105 -23.77 4.55 0.53
C SER A 105 -23.11 3.53 -0.40
N LEU A 106 -23.40 3.63 -1.69
CA LEU A 106 -22.62 2.95 -2.73
C LEU A 106 -21.57 3.85 -3.37
N GLU A 107 -21.63 5.15 -3.11
CA GLU A 107 -20.69 6.15 -3.61
C GLU A 107 -19.54 6.35 -2.61
N PRO A 108 -18.35 6.77 -3.08
CA PRO A 108 -17.18 6.92 -2.25
C PRO A 108 -17.35 8.14 -1.31
N PRO A 109 -16.52 8.26 -0.26
CA PRO A 109 -16.58 9.36 0.70
C PRO A 109 -16.52 10.74 0.03
N THR A 110 -15.75 10.86 -1.06
CA THR A 110 -15.64 12.11 -1.81
C THR A 110 -16.94 12.57 -2.48
N ALA A 111 -17.93 11.69 -2.59
CA ALA A 111 -19.27 12.03 -3.09
C ALA A 111 -20.16 12.71 -2.04
N THR A 112 -19.79 12.68 -0.76
CA THR A 112 -20.51 13.34 0.34
C THR A 112 -19.69 14.52 0.86
N PRO A 113 -20.27 15.72 1.05
CA PRO A 113 -19.53 16.86 1.55
C PRO A 113 -18.90 16.59 2.92
N VAL A 114 -17.59 16.87 3.08
CA VAL A 114 -16.82 16.58 4.30
C VAL A 114 -17.43 17.24 5.55
N HIS A 115 -17.99 18.44 5.42
CA HIS A 115 -18.64 19.13 6.55
C HIS A 115 -19.89 18.40 7.06
N VAL A 116 -20.59 17.65 6.19
CA VAL A 116 -21.70 16.77 6.58
C VAL A 116 -21.14 15.56 7.31
N LEU A 117 -20.15 14.87 6.70
CA LEU A 117 -19.53 13.66 7.29
C LEU A 117 -19.00 13.90 8.72
N ARG A 118 -18.39 15.07 8.98
CA ARG A 118 -17.88 15.48 10.31
C ARG A 118 -18.96 15.59 11.39
N LYS A 119 -20.24 15.61 11.03
CA LYS A 119 -21.37 15.69 11.95
C LYS A 119 -22.11 14.37 12.12
N LEU A 120 -21.61 13.28 11.51
CA LEU A 120 -22.25 11.97 11.52
C LEU A 120 -21.73 11.03 12.61
N ASP A 121 -20.65 11.39 13.29
CA ASP A 121 -20.10 10.61 14.40
C ASP A 121 -21.14 10.39 15.50
N GLY A 122 -21.26 9.15 15.97
CA GLY A 122 -22.21 8.76 17.01
C GLY A 122 -23.67 8.65 16.57
N LEU A 123 -24.01 8.90 15.29
CA LEU A 123 -25.40 8.85 14.83
C LEU A 123 -25.86 7.45 14.44
N PHE A 124 -25.01 6.68 13.75
CA PHE A 124 -25.40 5.41 13.14
C PHE A 124 -25.07 4.18 13.99
N ASN A 125 -25.98 3.21 13.99
CA ASN A 125 -25.77 1.90 14.61
C ASN A 125 -25.16 0.90 13.65
N LEU A 126 -25.58 0.94 12.38
CA LEU A 126 -25.19 -0.01 11.35
C LEU A 126 -24.72 0.74 10.11
N THR A 127 -23.77 0.13 9.40
CA THR A 127 -23.29 0.61 8.11
C THR A 127 -23.72 -0.34 7.00
N MET A 128 -24.13 0.22 5.87
CA MET A 128 -24.48 -0.53 4.66
C MET A 128 -23.79 0.13 3.46
N THR A 129 -22.55 -0.27 3.19
CA THR A 129 -21.71 0.35 2.15
C THR A 129 -21.00 -0.67 1.27
N TYR A 130 -20.27 -0.19 0.26
CA TYR A 130 -19.45 -1.05 -0.61
C TYR A 130 -18.21 -1.63 0.09
N ARG A 131 -17.75 -1.02 1.20
CA ARG A 131 -16.56 -1.48 1.94
C ARG A 131 -16.77 -2.89 2.49
N THR A 132 -15.71 -3.70 2.44
CA THR A 132 -15.75 -5.09 2.92
C THR A 132 -15.98 -5.24 4.41
N ASP A 133 -15.67 -4.21 5.19
CA ASP A 133 -15.80 -4.17 6.65
C ASP A 133 -17.09 -3.50 7.14
N SER A 134 -18.02 -3.19 6.23
CA SER A 134 -19.35 -2.66 6.57
C SER A 134 -20.28 -3.77 7.12
N ASP A 135 -21.14 -3.45 8.10
CA ASP A 135 -22.06 -4.43 8.71
C ASP A 135 -22.94 -5.16 7.68
N VAL A 136 -23.36 -4.43 6.64
CA VAL A 136 -24.07 -4.96 5.49
C VAL A 136 -23.35 -4.53 4.22
N THR A 137 -22.33 -5.30 3.84
CA THR A 137 -21.61 -5.07 2.57
C THR A 137 -22.54 -5.18 1.36
N THR A 138 -22.66 -4.07 0.63
CA THR A 138 -23.50 -3.92 -0.55
C THR A 138 -22.70 -3.32 -1.69
N ARG A 139 -22.56 -4.05 -2.80
CA ARG A 139 -21.82 -3.60 -3.98
C ARG A 139 -22.78 -3.42 -5.15
N TYR A 140 -22.36 -2.68 -6.17
CA TYR A 140 -23.10 -2.60 -7.44
C TYR A 140 -23.19 -3.97 -8.16
N GLY A 141 -22.35 -4.91 -7.78
CA GLY A 141 -22.04 -6.11 -8.53
C GLY A 141 -22.70 -7.41 -8.10
N TYR A 142 -22.06 -8.50 -8.55
CA TYR A 142 -22.46 -9.87 -8.34
C TYR A 142 -21.47 -10.58 -7.42
N ALA A 143 -21.96 -11.54 -6.63
CA ALA A 143 -21.10 -12.50 -5.95
C ALA A 143 -20.59 -13.53 -6.96
N PHE A 144 -19.32 -13.91 -6.83
CA PHE A 144 -18.68 -14.96 -7.64
C PHE A 144 -18.76 -16.28 -6.88
N LEU A 145 -19.50 -17.25 -7.43
CA LEU A 145 -19.68 -18.56 -6.82
C LEU A 145 -19.07 -19.67 -7.69
N PRO A 146 -18.47 -20.72 -7.10
CA PRO A 146 -18.08 -21.91 -7.86
C PRO A 146 -19.29 -22.61 -8.47
N ARG A 147 -19.21 -23.00 -9.74
CA ARG A 147 -20.28 -23.75 -10.40
C ARG A 147 -20.42 -25.15 -9.81
N LYS A 148 -21.64 -25.51 -9.37
CA LYS A 148 -21.96 -26.80 -8.71
C LYS A 148 -21.82 -28.06 -9.58
N LYS A 149 -21.59 -27.94 -10.90
CA LYS A 149 -21.39 -29.09 -11.80
C LYS A 149 -20.17 -28.86 -12.69
N ILE A 150 -19.00 -29.32 -12.25
CA ILE A 150 -17.86 -29.58 -13.13
C ILE A 150 -18.27 -30.81 -13.97
N LYS A 151 -18.78 -30.61 -15.19
CA LYS A 151 -18.90 -31.74 -16.13
C LYS A 151 -17.47 -32.25 -16.35
N LYS A 152 -17.18 -33.50 -15.96
CA LYS A 152 -15.88 -34.16 -16.17
C LYS A 152 -15.36 -33.81 -17.57
N MET A 153 -14.36 -32.95 -17.63
CA MET A 153 -13.78 -32.46 -18.87
C MET A 153 -12.88 -33.56 -19.41
N LYS A 154 -13.35 -34.33 -20.40
CA LYS A 154 -12.41 -34.82 -21.41
C LYS A 154 -11.82 -33.56 -22.03
N ALA A 155 -10.49 -33.48 -22.15
CA ALA A 155 -9.79 -32.41 -22.83
C ALA A 155 -10.49 -32.13 -24.17
N ARG A 156 -11.34 -31.11 -24.17
CA ARG A 156 -12.08 -30.65 -25.34
C ARG A 156 -11.73 -29.18 -25.41
N THR A 157 -10.97 -28.84 -26.44
CA THR A 157 -10.91 -27.51 -27.03
C THR A 157 -12.26 -26.79 -26.85
N PRO A 158 -12.27 -25.51 -26.43
CA PRO A 158 -13.48 -24.72 -26.30
C PRO A 158 -14.35 -24.92 -27.54
N LYS A 159 -15.56 -25.47 -27.38
CA LYS A 159 -16.37 -25.88 -28.55
C LYS A 159 -16.80 -24.69 -29.43
N LYS A 160 -16.58 -23.46 -28.98
CA LYS A 160 -16.59 -22.22 -29.75
C LYS A 160 -15.59 -21.25 -29.10
N PRO A 161 -14.57 -20.74 -29.81
CA PRO A 161 -13.79 -19.60 -29.34
C PRO A 161 -14.72 -18.45 -28.93
N TRP A 162 -14.48 -17.76 -27.82
CA TRP A 162 -15.23 -16.54 -27.48
C TRP A 162 -15.00 -15.47 -28.56
N ALA A 163 -13.84 -15.53 -29.23
CA ALA A 163 -13.53 -14.84 -30.47
C ALA A 163 -14.32 -15.28 -31.73
N THR A 164 -15.21 -16.29 -31.72
CA THR A 164 -15.88 -16.77 -32.97
C THR A 164 -16.86 -15.79 -33.60
N GLY A 165 -17.27 -14.73 -32.90
CA GLY A 165 -18.00 -13.61 -33.53
C GLY A 165 -17.08 -12.60 -34.23
N LEU A 166 -15.76 -12.75 -34.14
CA LEU A 166 -14.75 -11.70 -34.33
C LEU A 166 -13.60 -12.16 -35.25
N GLN A 167 -13.93 -12.79 -36.37
CA GLN A 167 -12.92 -13.28 -37.33
C GLN A 167 -12.19 -12.19 -38.12
N ASP A 168 -12.39 -10.91 -37.80
CA ASP A 168 -11.75 -9.84 -38.53
C ASP A 168 -11.46 -8.66 -37.60
N VAL A 169 -10.25 -8.63 -37.04
CA VAL A 169 -9.75 -7.48 -36.24
C VAL A 169 -9.84 -6.19 -37.06
N SER A 170 -9.81 -6.29 -38.39
CA SER A 170 -9.96 -5.18 -39.33
C SER A 170 -11.37 -4.55 -39.36
N ARG A 171 -12.39 -5.19 -38.76
CA ARG A 171 -13.77 -4.67 -38.68
C ARG A 171 -14.10 -3.96 -37.37
N ARG A 172 -13.19 -3.92 -36.38
CA ARG A 172 -13.43 -3.21 -35.12
C ARG A 172 -13.34 -1.70 -35.35
N LYS A 173 -14.28 -0.93 -34.80
CA LYS A 173 -14.28 0.54 -34.88
C LYS A 173 -13.07 1.14 -34.16
N ALA A 174 -12.88 0.71 -32.91
CA ALA A 174 -11.75 1.08 -32.06
C ALA A 174 -11.35 -0.15 -31.20
N ILE A 175 -10.17 -0.10 -30.56
CA ILE A 175 -9.69 -1.22 -29.73
C ILE A 175 -10.47 -1.30 -28.42
N ALA A 176 -10.75 -0.14 -27.82
CA ALA A 176 -11.45 0.00 -26.55
C ALA A 176 -12.62 0.99 -26.63
N VAL A 177 -13.56 0.87 -25.69
CA VAL A 177 -14.68 1.79 -25.52
C VAL A 177 -14.80 2.28 -24.08
N TRP A 178 -15.21 3.53 -23.92
CA TRP A 178 -15.42 4.17 -22.63
C TRP A 178 -16.77 4.89 -22.59
N MET A 179 -17.68 4.46 -21.71
CA MET A 179 -19.01 5.09 -21.59
C MET A 179 -19.12 5.88 -20.29
N VAL A 180 -19.12 7.21 -20.38
CA VAL A 180 -19.02 8.09 -19.21
C VAL A 180 -19.83 9.39 -19.33
N SER A 181 -20.29 9.86 -18.19
CA SER A 181 -21.07 11.10 -18.06
C SER A 181 -20.52 12.09 -17.04
N HIS A 182 -19.52 11.69 -16.23
CA HIS A 182 -18.86 12.52 -15.23
C HIS A 182 -17.43 12.79 -15.69
N CYS A 183 -17.18 14.01 -16.19
CA CYS A 183 -16.00 14.36 -17.00
C CYS A 183 -14.91 15.11 -16.22
N LYS A 184 -15.10 15.29 -14.92
CA LYS A 184 -14.12 15.87 -14.00
C LYS A 184 -14.17 15.03 -12.74
N THR A 185 -13.13 14.25 -12.48
CA THR A 185 -13.13 13.23 -11.43
C THR A 185 -11.85 13.28 -10.61
N ASP A 186 -11.94 12.94 -9.33
CA ASP A 186 -10.78 12.91 -8.42
C ASP A 186 -9.70 11.90 -8.87
N SER A 187 -10.11 10.85 -9.61
CA SER A 187 -9.20 9.86 -10.18
C SER A 187 -8.43 10.35 -11.41
N MET A 188 -8.74 11.52 -11.96
CA MET A 188 -8.17 12.05 -13.22
C MET A 188 -8.24 11.09 -14.41
N ARG A 189 -9.20 10.14 -14.38
CA ARG A 189 -9.34 9.10 -15.41
C ARG A 189 -9.48 9.68 -16.82
N GLU A 190 -10.04 10.87 -16.96
CA GLU A 190 -10.16 11.58 -18.24
C GLU A 190 -8.79 11.94 -18.82
N THR A 191 -7.83 12.33 -17.99
CA THR A 191 -6.45 12.60 -18.40
C THR A 191 -5.75 11.29 -18.79
N TYR A 192 -5.99 10.21 -18.04
CA TYR A 192 -5.47 8.88 -18.38
C TYR A 192 -5.98 8.42 -19.76
N VAL A 193 -7.29 8.52 -20.00
CA VAL A 193 -7.88 8.14 -21.30
C VAL A 193 -7.41 9.05 -22.43
N ALA A 194 -7.24 10.36 -22.18
CA ALA A 194 -6.71 11.28 -23.19
C ALA A 194 -5.31 10.89 -23.66
N ARG A 195 -4.46 10.36 -22.77
CA ARG A 195 -3.14 9.80 -23.13
C ARG A 195 -3.27 8.46 -23.85
N LEU A 196 -4.09 7.55 -23.33
CA LEU A 196 -4.33 6.23 -23.93
C LEU A 196 -4.83 6.33 -25.38
N ARG A 197 -5.68 7.33 -25.68
CA ARG A 197 -6.19 7.64 -27.03
C ARG A 197 -5.11 8.00 -28.05
N LYS A 198 -3.91 8.38 -27.61
CA LYS A 198 -2.78 8.66 -28.51
C LYS A 198 -2.11 7.38 -29.02
N VAL A 199 -2.32 6.25 -28.34
CA VAL A 199 -1.66 4.96 -28.65
C VAL A 199 -2.64 3.98 -29.28
N ILE A 200 -3.87 3.91 -28.77
CA ILE A 200 -4.92 3.05 -29.30
C ILE A 200 -6.20 3.83 -29.57
N GLY A 201 -7.01 3.34 -30.51
CA GLY A 201 -8.36 3.85 -30.71
C GLY A 201 -9.22 3.58 -29.47
N VAL A 202 -9.72 4.65 -28.84
CA VAL A 202 -10.73 4.59 -27.77
C VAL A 202 -11.94 5.45 -28.15
N ASP A 203 -13.09 4.81 -28.29
CA ASP A 203 -14.36 5.48 -28.55
C ASP A 203 -15.02 5.88 -27.22
N VAL A 204 -15.40 7.16 -27.09
CA VAL A 204 -15.97 7.72 -25.86
C VAL A 204 -17.43 8.05 -26.06
N PHE A 205 -18.30 7.38 -25.29
CA PHE A 205 -19.74 7.59 -25.30
C PHE A 205 -20.22 8.37 -24.07
N GLY A 206 -21.28 9.15 -24.23
CA GLY A 206 -21.94 9.87 -23.14
C GLY A 206 -21.59 11.36 -23.12
N LYS A 207 -21.64 12.00 -21.94
CA LYS A 207 -21.44 13.46 -21.86
C LYS A 207 -19.99 13.90 -22.09
N CYS A 208 -19.04 12.97 -21.94
CA CYS A 208 -17.60 13.26 -22.05
C CYS A 208 -17.02 12.92 -23.42
N GLY A 209 -17.86 12.57 -24.40
CA GLY A 209 -17.44 12.25 -25.76
C GLY A 209 -18.55 12.51 -26.77
N ASP A 210 -18.25 12.26 -28.05
CA ASP A 210 -19.12 12.64 -29.16
C ASP A 210 -20.12 11.54 -29.55
N LEU A 211 -19.96 10.34 -29.00
CA LEU A 211 -20.81 9.20 -29.31
C LEU A 211 -21.96 9.05 -28.32
N VAL A 212 -23.12 8.67 -28.82
CA VAL A 212 -24.32 8.47 -28.00
C VAL A 212 -24.80 7.04 -28.19
N CYS A 213 -25.01 6.34 -27.08
CA CYS A 213 -25.65 5.03 -27.09
C CYS A 213 -27.05 5.13 -26.50
N GLN A 214 -28.03 4.50 -27.17
CA GLN A 214 -29.43 4.50 -26.78
C GLN A 214 -29.95 3.06 -26.70
N PRO A 215 -30.71 2.70 -25.64
CA PRO A 215 -31.07 3.52 -24.49
C PRO A 215 -29.86 3.78 -23.56
N LYS A 216 -29.76 4.99 -23.00
CA LYS A 216 -28.67 5.37 -22.09
C LYS A 216 -28.49 4.36 -20.96
N ALA A 217 -27.25 4.01 -20.64
CA ALA A 217 -26.88 3.12 -19.54
C ALA A 217 -27.57 1.74 -19.54
N SER A 218 -27.97 1.23 -20.71
CA SER A 218 -28.66 -0.05 -20.85
C SER A 218 -27.71 -1.23 -21.16
N ASP A 219 -28.19 -2.45 -20.89
CA ASP A 219 -27.49 -3.68 -21.27
C ASP A 219 -27.39 -3.85 -22.78
N VAL A 220 -28.25 -3.17 -23.54
CA VAL A 220 -28.18 -3.13 -25.01
C VAL A 220 -26.86 -2.49 -25.46
N CYS A 221 -26.47 -1.38 -24.85
CA CYS A 221 -25.20 -0.70 -25.15
C CYS A 221 -23.97 -1.56 -24.83
N LEU A 222 -23.97 -2.23 -23.67
CA LEU A 222 -22.86 -3.11 -23.30
C LEU A 222 -22.78 -4.34 -24.22
N LYS A 223 -23.92 -4.86 -24.65
CA LYS A 223 -23.99 -5.94 -25.65
C LYS A 223 -23.46 -5.50 -27.02
N GLU A 224 -23.77 -4.29 -27.45
CA GLU A 224 -23.21 -3.71 -28.68
C GLU A 224 -21.72 -3.43 -28.55
N ALA A 225 -21.28 -2.94 -27.39
CA ALA A 225 -19.86 -2.76 -27.10
C ALA A 225 -19.09 -4.08 -27.22
N ALA A 226 -19.60 -5.15 -26.59
CA ALA A 226 -18.98 -6.46 -26.65
C ALA A 226 -18.92 -7.09 -28.05
N ARG A 227 -19.69 -6.58 -29.01
CA ARG A 227 -19.63 -6.99 -30.41
C ARG A 227 -18.59 -6.22 -31.23
N ASN A 228 -18.30 -4.97 -30.86
CA ASN A 228 -17.54 -4.04 -31.68
C ASN A 228 -16.16 -3.67 -31.12
N TYR A 229 -15.92 -3.91 -29.83
CA TYR A 229 -14.67 -3.56 -29.14
C TYR A 229 -14.13 -4.78 -28.39
N SER A 230 -12.82 -4.79 -28.14
CA SER A 230 -12.16 -5.83 -27.35
C SER A 230 -12.18 -5.48 -25.85
N PHE A 231 -12.08 -4.19 -25.53
CA PHE A 231 -11.95 -3.73 -24.15
C PHE A 231 -13.00 -2.70 -23.78
N TYR A 232 -13.49 -2.81 -22.55
CA TYR A 232 -14.35 -1.78 -21.94
C TYR A 232 -13.59 -1.13 -20.78
N LEU A 233 -13.39 0.19 -20.86
CA LEU A 233 -12.69 0.93 -19.80
C LEU A 233 -13.64 1.16 -18.61
N SER A 234 -13.45 0.36 -17.56
CA SER A 234 -14.20 0.41 -16.29
C SER A 234 -13.49 1.30 -15.27
N PHE A 235 -13.19 2.54 -15.65
CA PHE A 235 -12.40 3.46 -14.82
C PHE A 235 -13.25 4.17 -13.78
N GLU A 236 -12.84 4.11 -12.51
CA GLU A 236 -13.61 4.63 -11.39
C GLU A 236 -13.50 6.14 -11.23
N ASN A 237 -14.52 6.76 -10.62
CA ASN A 237 -14.54 8.20 -10.37
C ASN A 237 -13.53 8.64 -9.29
N SER A 238 -13.20 7.74 -8.37
CA SER A 238 -12.33 8.01 -7.21
C SER A 238 -11.49 6.77 -6.92
N MET A 239 -10.26 6.96 -6.43
CA MET A 239 -9.33 5.88 -6.12
C MET A 239 -9.40 5.53 -4.65
N CYS A 240 -10.46 4.85 -4.23
CA CYS A 240 -10.69 4.49 -2.83
C CYS A 240 -10.58 2.98 -2.59
N LEU A 241 -10.22 2.60 -1.37
CA LEU A 241 -10.24 1.21 -0.90
C LEU A 241 -11.61 0.59 -1.17
N ASP A 242 -11.63 -0.63 -1.71
CA ASP A 242 -12.82 -1.45 -2.03
C ASP A 242 -13.85 -0.83 -3.01
N TYR A 243 -13.65 0.39 -3.50
CA TYR A 243 -14.64 1.07 -4.34
C TYR A 243 -14.62 0.56 -5.78
N VAL A 244 -15.70 -0.13 -6.17
CA VAL A 244 -15.90 -0.68 -7.53
C VAL A 244 -17.36 -0.50 -7.96
N THR A 245 -17.58 0.09 -9.13
CA THR A 245 -18.91 0.50 -9.61
C THR A 245 -19.55 -0.50 -10.57
N GLU A 246 -20.77 -0.19 -11.00
CA GLU A 246 -21.51 -0.97 -11.99
C GLU A 246 -20.77 -1.14 -13.32
N LYS A 247 -19.83 -0.24 -13.65
CA LYS A 247 -19.04 -0.29 -14.88
C LYS A 247 -18.25 -1.60 -14.98
N PHE A 248 -17.58 -1.98 -13.89
CA PHE A 248 -16.85 -3.23 -13.83
C PHE A 248 -17.80 -4.43 -13.84
N TYR A 249 -18.74 -4.47 -12.89
CA TYR A 249 -19.56 -5.66 -12.67
C TYR A 249 -20.52 -5.97 -13.81
N ARG A 250 -21.09 -4.96 -14.47
CA ARG A 250 -21.97 -5.18 -15.62
C ARG A 250 -21.20 -5.65 -16.84
N THR A 251 -19.96 -5.18 -17.01
CA THR A 251 -19.09 -5.60 -18.12
C THR A 251 -18.82 -7.11 -18.10
N LEU A 252 -18.63 -7.69 -16.91
CA LEU A 252 -18.39 -9.13 -16.74
C LEU A 252 -19.54 -10.04 -17.23
N LEU A 253 -20.75 -9.50 -17.40
CA LEU A 253 -21.89 -10.23 -17.97
C LEU A 253 -21.77 -10.47 -19.49
N PHE A 254 -20.89 -9.73 -20.16
CA PHE A 254 -20.72 -9.76 -21.62
C PHE A 254 -19.34 -10.29 -22.01
N ASP A 255 -19.16 -10.63 -23.28
CA ASP A 255 -17.90 -11.20 -23.80
C ASP A 255 -16.93 -10.09 -24.26
N ILE A 256 -16.64 -9.18 -23.33
CA ILE A 256 -15.70 -8.06 -23.47
C ILE A 256 -14.85 -7.97 -22.22
N VAL A 257 -13.55 -7.67 -22.37
CA VAL A 257 -12.62 -7.64 -21.24
C VAL A 257 -12.67 -6.27 -20.55
N PRO A 258 -12.99 -6.20 -19.25
CA PRO A 258 -12.92 -4.95 -18.51
C PRO A 258 -11.45 -4.55 -18.25
N VAL A 259 -11.11 -3.31 -18.56
CA VAL A 259 -9.86 -2.67 -18.12
C VAL A 259 -10.21 -1.75 -16.96
N VAL A 260 -9.65 -1.99 -15.79
CA VAL A 260 -10.00 -1.28 -14.55
C VAL A 260 -8.95 -0.23 -14.21
N LEU A 261 -9.38 0.86 -13.59
CA LEU A 261 -8.53 1.89 -13.00
C LEU A 261 -9.25 2.36 -11.74
N GLY A 262 -8.80 1.88 -10.57
CA GLY A 262 -9.48 2.10 -9.29
C GLY A 262 -8.54 1.79 -8.11
N GLY A 263 -8.89 2.27 -6.91
CA GLY A 263 -8.10 2.04 -5.68
C GLY A 263 -8.38 0.69 -4.99
N ALA A 264 -9.26 -0.12 -5.57
CA ALA A 264 -9.67 -1.40 -5.00
C ALA A 264 -8.66 -2.52 -5.32
N ASN A 265 -8.51 -3.48 -4.39
CA ASN A 265 -7.74 -4.68 -4.66
C ASN A 265 -8.61 -5.71 -5.43
N TYR A 266 -8.62 -5.62 -6.75
CA TYR A 266 -9.45 -6.46 -7.62
C TYR A 266 -9.20 -7.97 -7.47
N SER A 267 -8.00 -8.39 -7.03
CA SER A 267 -7.68 -9.81 -6.82
C SER A 267 -8.54 -10.47 -5.73
N ARG A 268 -9.04 -9.66 -4.79
CA ARG A 268 -9.98 -10.09 -3.73
C ARG A 268 -11.45 -10.00 -4.15
N LEU A 269 -11.72 -9.28 -5.25
CA LEU A 269 -13.08 -8.91 -5.66
C LEU A 269 -13.55 -9.67 -6.90
N ALA A 270 -12.64 -10.15 -7.74
CA ALA A 270 -12.96 -10.83 -8.99
C ALA A 270 -11.99 -11.99 -9.28
N PRO A 271 -12.40 -13.01 -10.06
CA PRO A 271 -11.54 -14.11 -10.44
C PRO A 271 -10.27 -13.65 -11.19
N PRO A 272 -9.11 -14.28 -10.94
CA PRO A 272 -7.90 -14.00 -11.71
C PRO A 272 -8.13 -14.17 -13.21
N GLY A 273 -7.57 -13.24 -14.00
CA GLY A 273 -7.75 -13.23 -15.44
C GLY A 273 -9.13 -12.77 -15.93
N SER A 274 -10.00 -12.22 -15.06
CA SER A 274 -11.29 -11.66 -15.52
C SER A 274 -11.23 -10.18 -15.90
N TYR A 275 -10.07 -9.53 -15.77
CA TYR A 275 -9.88 -8.10 -15.97
C TYR A 275 -8.41 -7.77 -16.26
N ILE A 276 -8.15 -6.57 -16.75
CA ILE A 276 -6.80 -5.99 -16.89
C ILE A 276 -6.72 -4.77 -15.98
N ASP A 277 -5.73 -4.71 -15.09
CA ASP A 277 -5.54 -3.59 -14.17
C ASP A 277 -4.59 -2.54 -14.75
N ALA A 278 -5.12 -1.34 -15.03
CA ALA A 278 -4.33 -0.24 -15.59
C ALA A 278 -3.21 0.23 -14.64
N LEU A 279 -3.31 -0.02 -13.33
CA LEU A 279 -2.26 0.33 -12.36
C LEU A 279 -1.06 -0.61 -12.38
N GLN A 280 -1.13 -1.75 -13.09
CA GLN A 280 0.00 -2.67 -13.25
C GLN A 280 0.97 -2.25 -14.37
N PHE A 281 0.69 -1.13 -15.05
CA PHE A 281 1.49 -0.62 -16.16
C PHE A 281 2.11 0.73 -15.78
N ASP A 282 3.37 0.94 -16.19
CA ASP A 282 4.12 2.16 -15.89
C ASP A 282 3.48 3.43 -16.47
N SER A 283 2.68 3.30 -17.55
CA SER A 283 2.01 4.42 -18.19
C SER A 283 0.77 4.02 -19.00
N PRO A 284 -0.11 4.98 -19.34
CA PRO A 284 -1.21 4.75 -20.29
C PRO A 284 -0.73 4.25 -21.66
N GLU A 285 0.46 4.65 -22.10
CA GLU A 285 1.04 4.21 -23.36
C GLU A 285 1.45 2.73 -23.30
N ALA A 286 2.11 2.30 -22.21
CA ALA A 286 2.45 0.90 -21.98
C ALA A 286 1.20 0.00 -21.90
N LEU A 287 0.13 0.48 -21.24
CA LEU A 287 -1.17 -0.18 -21.26
C LEU A 287 -1.71 -0.26 -22.70
N GLY A 288 -1.66 0.84 -23.46
CA GLY A 288 -2.13 0.88 -24.85
C GLY A 288 -1.46 -0.17 -25.73
N GLU A 289 -0.14 -0.28 -25.67
CA GLU A 289 0.63 -1.30 -26.39
C GLU A 289 0.24 -2.73 -25.96
N TYR A 290 0.06 -2.96 -24.66
CA TYR A 290 -0.40 -4.24 -24.14
C TYR A 290 -1.78 -4.62 -24.67
N LEU A 291 -2.74 -3.69 -24.62
CA LEU A 291 -4.10 -3.90 -25.13
C LEU A 291 -4.09 -4.18 -26.64
N ALA A 292 -3.28 -3.47 -27.42
CA ALA A 292 -3.11 -3.74 -28.85
C ALA A 292 -2.60 -5.16 -29.12
N ASN A 293 -1.58 -5.61 -28.36
CA ASN A 293 -1.02 -6.96 -28.46
C ASN A 293 -2.04 -8.06 -28.10
N VAL A 294 -2.79 -7.87 -27.01
CA VAL A 294 -3.85 -8.80 -26.60
C VAL A 294 -4.97 -8.83 -27.64
N ALA A 295 -5.38 -7.68 -28.18
CA ALA A 295 -6.42 -7.63 -29.21
C ALA A 295 -6.01 -8.30 -30.53
N ALA A 296 -4.71 -8.32 -30.85
CA ALA A 296 -4.16 -8.96 -32.05
C ALA A 296 -4.00 -10.48 -31.91
N ARG A 297 -4.04 -11.03 -30.69
CA ARG A 297 -3.80 -12.45 -30.39
C ARG A 297 -5.06 -13.11 -29.80
N PRO A 298 -5.83 -13.88 -30.60
CA PRO A 298 -7.09 -14.48 -30.15
C PRO A 298 -6.96 -15.40 -28.93
N ASP A 299 -5.86 -16.15 -28.85
CA ASP A 299 -5.54 -17.03 -27.72
C ASP A 299 -5.32 -16.26 -26.42
N TRP A 300 -4.62 -15.12 -26.49
CA TRP A 300 -4.43 -14.23 -25.34
C TRP A 300 -5.74 -13.61 -24.92
N TYR A 301 -6.52 -13.10 -25.87
CA TYR A 301 -7.82 -12.50 -25.59
C TYR A 301 -8.81 -13.50 -24.97
N ASP A 302 -8.92 -14.71 -25.56
CA ASP A 302 -9.83 -15.75 -25.07
C ASP A 302 -9.46 -16.25 -23.65
N SER A 303 -8.18 -16.14 -23.27
CA SER A 303 -7.72 -16.51 -21.91
C SER A 303 -8.43 -15.71 -20.80
N TYR A 304 -8.88 -14.48 -21.10
CA TYR A 304 -9.59 -13.62 -20.15
C TYR A 304 -11.03 -14.04 -19.85
N PHE A 305 -11.53 -15.09 -20.52
CA PHE A 305 -12.89 -15.62 -20.32
C PHE A 305 -12.91 -17.00 -19.67
N LEU A 306 -11.75 -17.61 -19.44
CA LEU A 306 -11.65 -18.97 -18.85
C LEU A 306 -12.34 -19.06 -17.48
N TRP A 307 -12.31 -17.99 -16.68
CA TRP A 307 -12.97 -17.95 -15.37
C TRP A 307 -14.50 -18.21 -15.45
N LYS A 308 -15.16 -17.87 -16.57
CA LYS A 308 -16.61 -18.07 -16.78
C LYS A 308 -17.00 -19.54 -16.87
N GLU A 309 -16.05 -20.43 -17.14
CA GLU A 309 -16.30 -21.88 -17.17
C GLU A 309 -16.54 -22.44 -15.77
N HIS A 310 -15.91 -21.85 -14.75
CA HIS A 310 -15.82 -22.39 -13.38
C HIS A 310 -16.61 -21.55 -12.37
N THR A 311 -16.91 -20.31 -12.73
CA THR A 311 -17.56 -19.32 -11.85
C THR A 311 -18.94 -18.94 -12.40
N GLU A 312 -19.91 -18.76 -11.50
CA GLU A 312 -21.21 -18.16 -11.79
C GLU A 312 -21.34 -16.82 -11.07
N LEU A 313 -21.95 -15.84 -11.75
CA LEU A 313 -22.29 -14.55 -11.17
C LEU A 313 -23.68 -14.65 -10.55
N LYS A 314 -23.80 -14.40 -9.25
CA LYS A 314 -25.08 -14.38 -8.54
C LYS A 314 -25.40 -12.97 -8.05
N TYR A 315 -26.59 -12.49 -8.41
CA TYR A 315 -27.09 -11.21 -7.91
C TYR A 315 -27.35 -11.30 -6.41
N GLU A 316 -26.81 -10.34 -5.66
CA GLU A 316 -27.07 -10.21 -4.23
C GLU A 316 -28.21 -9.21 -3.99
N ASN A 317 -29.28 -9.66 -3.34
CA ASN A 317 -30.41 -8.81 -3.00
C ASN A 317 -30.06 -7.97 -1.75
N ALA A 318 -29.69 -6.71 -1.96
CA ALA A 318 -29.31 -5.77 -0.90
C ALA A 318 -30.39 -5.61 0.18
N ALA A 319 -31.67 -5.50 -0.21
CA ALA A 319 -32.78 -5.42 0.74
C ALA A 319 -32.88 -6.68 1.61
N CYS A 320 -32.66 -7.86 1.05
CA CYS A 320 -32.66 -9.10 1.81
C CYS A 320 -31.45 -9.24 2.74
N LYS A 321 -30.25 -8.82 2.33
CA LYS A 321 -29.06 -8.80 3.21
C LYS A 321 -29.30 -7.90 4.41
N LEU A 322 -29.84 -6.71 4.18
CA LEU A 322 -30.21 -5.79 5.26
C LEU A 322 -31.28 -6.39 6.17
N CYS A 323 -32.33 -6.98 5.60
CA CYS A 323 -33.40 -7.59 6.37
C CYS A 323 -32.87 -8.73 7.25
N ALA A 324 -32.03 -9.61 6.71
CA ALA A 324 -31.37 -10.69 7.46
C ALA A 324 -30.54 -10.13 8.63
N LYS A 325 -29.74 -9.09 8.38
CA LYS A 325 -28.92 -8.44 9.42
C LYS A 325 -29.78 -7.84 10.54
N LEU A 326 -30.89 -7.19 10.21
CA LEU A 326 -31.78 -6.60 11.21
C LEU A 326 -32.45 -7.65 12.09
N HIS A 327 -32.88 -8.76 11.50
CA HIS A 327 -33.44 -9.89 12.27
C HIS A 327 -32.40 -10.51 13.21
N ASP A 328 -31.16 -10.70 12.74
CA ASP A 328 -30.04 -11.17 13.57
C ASP A 328 -29.68 -10.17 14.70
N ASP A 329 -29.66 -8.88 14.39
CA ASP A 329 -29.35 -7.83 15.35
C ASP A 329 -30.39 -7.76 16.48
N VAL A 330 -31.68 -7.82 16.14
CA VAL A 330 -32.79 -7.90 17.10
C VAL A 330 -32.66 -9.15 17.97
N ALA A 331 -32.35 -10.31 17.38
CA ALA A 331 -32.17 -11.55 18.12
C ALA A 331 -30.96 -11.51 19.07
N SER A 332 -29.89 -10.82 18.68
CA SER A 332 -28.65 -10.72 19.46
C SER A 332 -28.74 -9.75 20.66
N GLY A 333 -29.68 -8.78 20.61
CA GLY A 333 -29.83 -7.73 21.62
C GLY A 333 -28.64 -6.79 21.78
N ARG A 334 -27.61 -6.89 20.92
CA ARG A 334 -26.40 -6.08 21.01
C ARG A 334 -26.69 -4.63 20.62
N ARG A 335 -26.18 -3.69 21.41
CA ARG A 335 -26.28 -2.25 21.14
C ARG A 335 -24.89 -1.73 20.82
N PHE A 336 -24.69 -1.32 19.58
CA PHE A 336 -23.46 -0.70 19.11
C PHE A 336 -23.79 0.59 18.36
N THR A 337 -22.97 1.61 18.56
CA THR A 337 -23.06 2.90 17.86
C THR A 337 -21.65 3.26 17.42
N TYR A 338 -21.49 3.63 16.15
CA TYR A 338 -20.19 4.02 15.61
C TYR A 338 -19.78 5.38 16.17
N GLY A 339 -18.83 5.39 17.11
CA GLY A 339 -18.30 6.62 17.71
C GLY A 339 -17.38 7.43 16.79
N ARG A 340 -16.64 6.75 15.89
CA ARG A 340 -15.67 7.34 14.95
C ARG A 340 -16.04 6.96 13.51
N PHE A 341 -17.20 7.41 13.07
CA PHE A 341 -17.74 7.13 11.73
C PHE A 341 -16.94 7.85 10.65
N LEU A 342 -16.50 9.10 10.90
CA LEU A 342 -15.70 9.89 9.96
C LEU A 342 -14.36 9.21 9.64
N GLU A 343 -13.63 8.78 10.67
CA GLU A 343 -12.35 8.07 10.53
C GLU A 343 -12.53 6.82 9.65
N TRP A 344 -13.50 5.98 10.00
CA TRP A 344 -13.81 4.77 9.23
C TRP A 344 -14.25 5.06 7.79
N PHE A 345 -15.19 5.98 7.56
CA PHE A 345 -15.75 6.16 6.23
C PHE A 345 -14.83 6.98 5.33
N LEU A 346 -14.17 8.04 5.82
CA LEU A 346 -13.37 8.96 5.02
C LEU A 346 -11.87 8.67 5.09
N GLU A 347 -11.30 8.56 6.29
CA GLU A 347 -9.84 8.52 6.49
C GLU A 347 -9.28 7.13 6.15
N ASP A 348 -9.90 6.08 6.68
CA ASP A 348 -9.55 4.67 6.42
C ASP A 348 -9.94 4.21 5.02
N ALA A 349 -10.65 5.04 4.24
CA ALA A 349 -10.96 4.72 2.85
C ALA A 349 -9.77 4.95 1.91
N HIS A 350 -8.72 5.63 2.39
CA HIS A 350 -7.48 5.90 1.66
C HIS A 350 -7.72 6.38 0.21
N CYS A 351 -8.69 7.27 0.05
CA CYS A 351 -9.05 7.80 -1.27
C CYS A 351 -7.92 8.70 -1.81
N SER A 352 -7.23 8.27 -2.85
CA SER A 352 -6.22 9.09 -3.53
C SER A 352 -6.88 10.01 -4.56
N SER A 353 -6.52 11.29 -4.52
CA SER A 353 -6.74 12.23 -5.63
C SER A 353 -5.45 12.38 -6.41
N TRP A 354 -5.50 12.18 -7.72
CA TRP A 354 -4.35 12.46 -8.58
C TRP A 354 -4.31 13.97 -8.80
N GLU A 355 -3.66 14.74 -7.92
CA GLU A 355 -3.37 16.13 -8.25
C GLU A 355 -2.36 16.16 -9.41
N GLN A 356 -2.55 17.06 -10.37
CA GLN A 356 -1.63 17.25 -11.50
C GLN A 356 -0.25 17.65 -10.98
N LEU A 357 0.59 16.63 -10.85
CA LEU A 357 1.96 16.67 -10.40
C LEU A 357 2.81 17.33 -11.49
N LEU A 358 2.95 18.66 -11.40
CA LEU A 358 3.70 19.47 -12.37
C LEU A 358 5.22 19.24 -12.29
N ALA A 359 5.76 18.78 -11.16
CA ALA A 359 7.16 18.45 -11.01
C ALA A 359 7.42 17.66 -9.72
N VAL A 360 8.35 16.72 -9.77
CA VAL A 360 9.02 16.18 -8.58
C VAL A 360 10.51 16.22 -8.88
N LEU A 361 11.25 16.89 -8.00
CA LEU A 361 12.70 16.82 -7.98
C LEU A 361 13.08 15.90 -6.82
N VAL A 362 13.31 14.60 -7.06
CA VAL A 362 13.79 13.67 -6.03
C VAL A 362 15.30 13.59 -6.10
N ILE A 363 15.97 13.93 -5.00
CA ILE A 363 17.35 13.50 -4.76
C ILE A 363 17.25 12.17 -4.01
N ILE A 364 17.49 11.05 -4.68
CA ILE A 364 17.46 9.69 -4.13
C ILE A 364 18.89 9.28 -3.75
N GLY A 365 19.13 8.90 -2.49
CA GLY A 365 20.30 8.08 -2.14
C GLY A 365 20.12 6.66 -2.70
N VAL A 366 20.84 6.32 -3.77
CA VAL A 366 20.65 5.17 -4.68
C VAL A 366 20.20 3.84 -4.06
N VAL A 367 19.24 3.20 -4.77
CA VAL A 367 18.92 1.76 -4.82
C VAL A 367 19.92 0.99 -5.71
N LEU A 368 20.31 -0.21 -5.26
CA LEU A 368 21.00 -1.29 -6.00
C LEU A 368 21.00 -1.18 -7.54
N TYR A 369 22.20 -1.20 -8.16
CA TYR A 369 22.37 -1.62 -9.55
C TYR A 369 22.95 -3.04 -9.59
N LEU A 370 22.08 -4.01 -9.90
CA LEU A 370 22.45 -5.23 -10.60
C LEU A 370 22.40 -4.88 -12.09
N LEU A 371 23.54 -4.80 -12.78
CA LEU A 371 23.64 -5.10 -14.21
C LEU A 371 25.10 -5.18 -14.67
N LEU A 372 25.27 -6.03 -15.68
CA LEU A 372 26.51 -6.60 -16.20
C LEU A 372 27.41 -5.57 -16.89
N ARG A 373 28.71 -5.84 -16.83
CA ARG A 373 29.81 -5.34 -17.66
C ARG A 373 29.37 -4.71 -19.00
N THR A 374 29.80 -3.48 -19.26
CA THR A 374 30.02 -2.98 -20.62
C THR A 374 31.32 -2.17 -20.65
N ASP A 375 32.28 -2.63 -21.46
CA ASP A 375 33.64 -2.07 -21.58
C ASP A 375 33.68 -0.79 -22.47
N ALA A 376 32.66 0.07 -22.44
CA ALA A 376 32.58 1.28 -23.27
C ALA A 376 32.47 2.55 -22.40
N PRO A 377 33.27 3.61 -22.67
CA PRO A 377 33.17 4.88 -21.96
C PRO A 377 31.80 5.54 -22.22
N ALA A 378 31.17 6.03 -21.15
CA ALA A 378 29.95 6.81 -21.23
C ALA A 378 30.31 8.30 -21.38
N CYS A 379 29.86 8.91 -22.47
CA CYS A 379 30.00 10.33 -22.76
C CYS A 379 28.63 11.02 -22.65
N TYR A 380 28.62 12.24 -22.13
CA TYR A 380 27.41 13.05 -22.00
C TYR A 380 27.61 14.44 -22.61
N PRO A 381 26.61 14.99 -23.34
CA PRO A 381 26.65 16.35 -23.85
C PRO A 381 26.51 17.39 -22.74
N ASP A 382 27.34 18.42 -22.79
CA ASP A 382 27.24 19.62 -21.94
C ASP A 382 27.38 20.92 -22.77
N SER A 383 27.20 22.07 -22.12
CA SER A 383 27.26 23.40 -22.73
C SER A 383 28.66 23.80 -23.27
N ARG A 384 29.65 22.91 -23.18
CA ARG A 384 31.02 23.10 -23.67
C ARG A 384 31.50 22.01 -24.65
N GLY A 385 30.65 21.07 -25.06
CA GLY A 385 30.93 20.20 -26.22
C GLY A 385 31.28 18.73 -25.95
N GLU A 386 30.68 18.13 -24.90
CA GLU A 386 30.78 16.72 -24.46
C GLU A 386 31.90 16.41 -23.44
N THR A 387 31.52 15.76 -22.34
CA THR A 387 32.44 15.23 -21.32
C THR A 387 32.35 13.70 -21.29
N CYS A 388 33.48 13.02 -21.47
CA CYS A 388 33.61 11.56 -21.46
C CYS A 388 34.33 11.05 -20.21
N TYR A 389 33.79 10.01 -19.58
CA TYR A 389 34.44 9.34 -18.43
C TYR A 389 35.09 8.03 -18.87
N HIS A 390 36.42 7.92 -18.70
CA HIS A 390 37.16 6.67 -18.88
C HIS A 390 37.36 5.98 -17.52
N GLY A 391 36.99 4.71 -17.42
CA GLY A 391 37.29 3.89 -16.25
C GLY A 391 38.79 3.59 -16.17
N SER A 392 39.44 4.02 -15.10
CA SER A 392 40.80 3.58 -14.76
C SER A 392 40.79 2.12 -14.30
N GLU A 393 41.70 1.30 -14.83
CA GLU A 393 41.90 -0.11 -14.45
C GLU A 393 42.14 -0.26 -12.93
N GLY A 394 41.27 -1.03 -12.27
CA GLY A 394 41.42 -1.39 -10.85
C GLY A 394 40.13 -1.96 -10.29
N ALA A 395 40.17 -3.19 -9.78
CA ALA A 395 39.02 -3.91 -9.24
C ALA A 395 38.22 -3.06 -8.22
N TYR A 396 36.90 -2.98 -8.43
CA TYR A 396 35.98 -2.21 -7.63
C TYR A 396 35.94 -2.68 -6.16
N ARG A 397 36.15 -1.72 -5.25
CA ARG A 397 35.76 -1.80 -3.84
C ARG A 397 34.30 -1.37 -3.71
N LEU A 398 33.49 -2.15 -2.99
CA LEU A 398 32.13 -1.79 -2.60
C LEU A 398 32.14 -0.52 -1.74
N TYR A 399 31.44 0.52 -2.20
CA TYR A 399 31.12 1.70 -1.39
C TYR A 399 29.61 1.96 -1.44
N GLY A 400 28.86 1.18 -0.67
CA GLY A 400 27.51 1.57 -0.22
C GLY A 400 27.60 2.53 0.97
N THR A 401 26.55 3.29 1.23
CA THR A 401 26.47 4.07 2.48
C THR A 401 26.68 3.14 3.67
N LYS A 402 27.52 3.54 4.63
CA LYS A 402 28.14 2.63 5.59
C LYS A 402 27.19 2.07 6.67
N THR A 403 25.90 2.44 6.70
CA THR A 403 25.03 2.19 7.86
C THR A 403 23.53 2.19 7.49
N ASP A 404 22.77 1.16 7.93
CA ASP A 404 21.28 1.11 7.89
C ASP A 404 20.71 1.33 9.30
N TYR A 405 20.18 2.51 9.56
CA TYR A 405 19.60 2.80 10.86
C TYR A 405 18.08 2.53 10.94
N ARG A 406 17.39 2.24 9.82
CA ARG A 406 15.94 1.89 9.88
C ARG A 406 15.72 0.59 10.63
N VAL A 407 16.67 -0.32 10.55
CA VAL A 407 16.72 -1.55 11.34
C VAL A 407 16.71 -1.22 12.84
N LEU A 408 17.57 -0.30 13.27
CA LEU A 408 17.68 0.07 14.69
C LEU A 408 16.43 0.82 15.19
N ALA A 409 15.88 1.72 14.38
CA ALA A 409 14.65 2.44 14.72
C ALA A 409 13.42 1.51 14.80
N LYS A 410 13.29 0.55 13.87
CA LYS A 410 12.17 -0.42 13.78
C LYS A 410 12.29 -1.56 14.81
N MET A 411 13.50 -2.05 15.07
CA MET A 411 13.73 -3.15 16.03
C MET A 411 13.51 -2.74 17.48
N TYR A 412 13.78 -1.48 17.84
CA TYR A 412 13.75 -1.00 19.22
C TYR A 412 12.73 0.11 19.47
N ASP A 413 11.81 0.30 18.54
CA ASP A 413 10.68 1.23 18.67
C ASP A 413 11.13 2.65 19.06
N LEU A 414 12.28 3.10 18.53
CA LEU A 414 12.88 4.39 18.88
C LEU A 414 12.09 5.59 18.32
N ASP A 415 11.11 5.30 17.46
CA ASP A 415 10.11 6.25 16.96
C ASP A 415 8.94 6.47 17.94
N ALA A 416 8.82 5.65 19.00
CA ALA A 416 7.74 5.76 19.97
C ALA A 416 8.08 6.72 21.13
N GLN A 417 7.47 7.90 21.11
CA GLN A 417 7.08 8.53 22.38
C GLN A 417 5.91 7.73 22.97
N ARG A 418 6.14 7.09 24.12
CA ARG A 418 5.29 6.07 24.78
C ARG A 418 3.99 6.61 25.38
N GLU A 419 3.02 5.71 25.53
CA GLU A 419 2.47 5.33 26.85
C GLU A 419 2.14 3.81 26.95
N TYR A 420 2.39 3.21 28.12
CA TYR A 420 2.36 1.77 28.51
C TYR A 420 0.94 1.28 28.93
N VAL A 421 0.55 -0.02 28.98
CA VAL A 421 0.88 -1.14 29.93
C VAL A 421 0.24 -2.47 29.43
N VAL A 422 0.83 -3.67 29.70
CA VAL A 422 0.09 -4.97 29.70
C VAL A 422 0.60 -5.97 30.78
N PRO A 423 -0.27 -6.71 31.51
CA PRO A 423 0.10 -7.83 32.40
C PRO A 423 0.09 -9.22 31.72
N VAL A 424 0.84 -10.18 32.29
CA VAL A 424 1.22 -11.50 31.71
C VAL A 424 0.34 -12.66 32.20
N HIS A 425 -0.03 -13.59 31.30
CA HIS A 425 -0.43 -14.98 31.58
C HIS A 425 0.11 -15.94 30.47
N LEU A 426 0.72 -17.07 30.86
CA LEU A 426 1.16 -18.13 29.93
C LEU A 426 -0.06 -18.88 29.40
N CYS A 427 -0.09 -19.07 28.09
CA CYS A 427 -1.23 -19.64 27.38
C CYS A 427 -0.95 -21.08 26.96
N LYS A 428 -1.98 -21.72 26.42
CA LYS A 428 -2.01 -23.17 26.17
C LYS A 428 -0.96 -23.60 25.14
N GLU A 429 -0.56 -22.66 24.28
CA GLU A 429 0.45 -22.79 23.26
C GLU A 429 1.86 -23.00 23.84
N ASP A 430 2.17 -22.39 25.00
CA ASP A 430 3.47 -22.57 25.68
C ASP A 430 3.62 -24.00 26.22
N ILE A 431 2.50 -24.63 26.60
CA ILE A 431 2.43 -26.03 27.07
C ILE A 431 2.55 -27.00 25.88
N GLU A 432 1.98 -26.65 24.72
CA GLU A 432 2.12 -27.41 23.48
C GLU A 432 3.54 -27.35 22.91
N ALA A 433 4.24 -26.23 23.06
CA ALA A 433 5.62 -26.06 22.61
C ALA A 433 6.61 -26.99 23.35
N LEU A 434 6.44 -27.16 24.67
CA LEU A 434 7.26 -28.09 25.47
C LEU A 434 6.97 -29.57 25.15
N SER A 435 5.75 -29.86 24.68
CA SER A 435 5.31 -31.21 24.33
C SER A 435 5.88 -31.72 23.00
N ASN A 436 6.39 -30.81 22.14
CA ASN A 436 6.81 -31.08 20.77
C ASN A 436 8.35 -31.13 20.54
N TRP A 437 9.18 -31.25 21.59
CA TRP A 437 10.64 -31.17 21.48
C TRP A 437 11.33 -32.53 21.16
N THR A 438 12.38 -32.54 20.30
CA THR A 438 13.20 -33.74 19.96
C THR A 438 14.70 -33.46 19.75
N LEU A 439 15.52 -34.53 19.90
CA LEU A 439 17.00 -34.51 19.89
C LEU A 439 17.61 -34.25 18.50
N ARG A 440 18.63 -33.38 18.43
CA ARG A 440 19.12 -32.78 17.17
C ARG A 440 20.56 -33.12 16.72
N PHE A 441 21.30 -34.00 17.41
CA PHE A 441 22.70 -34.29 17.06
C PHE A 441 22.84 -35.50 16.12
N ARG A 442 23.72 -35.41 15.12
CA ARG A 442 24.04 -36.46 14.12
C ARG A 442 25.40 -37.11 14.42
N PRO A 443 25.63 -38.37 14.02
CA PRO A 443 26.92 -39.04 14.24
C PRO A 443 28.11 -38.34 13.56
N GLU A 444 27.87 -37.61 12.47
CA GLU A 444 28.91 -36.84 11.78
C GLU A 444 29.43 -35.65 12.61
N ASP A 445 28.62 -35.14 13.56
CA ASP A 445 28.99 -34.03 14.45
C ASP A 445 30.15 -34.41 15.41
N ASP A 446 30.48 -35.71 15.57
CA ASP A 446 31.60 -36.19 16.41
C ASP A 446 33.00 -35.84 15.86
N ASN A 447 33.11 -35.60 14.55
CA ASN A 447 34.40 -35.33 13.92
C ASN A 447 34.72 -33.82 13.78
N HIS A 448 33.80 -32.97 14.25
CA HIS A 448 33.91 -31.52 14.27
C HIS A 448 33.97 -30.98 15.70
N VAL A 449 34.64 -29.86 15.89
CA VAL A 449 34.65 -29.18 17.18
C VAL A 449 33.33 -28.43 17.37
N THR A 450 32.70 -28.59 18.53
CA THR A 450 31.52 -27.79 18.87
C THR A 450 31.91 -26.32 19.02
N ALA A 451 30.98 -25.40 18.81
CA ALA A 451 31.24 -23.96 19.01
C ALA A 451 31.86 -23.64 20.39
N SER A 452 31.44 -24.36 21.44
CA SER A 452 32.04 -24.27 22.77
C SER A 452 33.48 -24.79 22.85
N GLY A 453 33.84 -25.83 22.09
CA GLY A 453 35.21 -26.34 22.00
C GLY A 453 36.15 -25.37 21.28
N GLU A 454 35.64 -24.66 20.27
CA GLU A 454 36.40 -23.58 19.61
C GLU A 454 36.63 -22.40 20.56
N GLU A 455 35.60 -22.01 21.31
CA GLU A 455 35.68 -20.95 22.31
C GLU A 455 36.68 -21.28 23.43
N ILE A 456 36.63 -22.51 23.97
CA ILE A 456 37.57 -22.97 25.00
C ILE A 456 39.02 -22.92 24.50
N SER A 457 39.26 -23.31 23.24
CA SER A 457 40.59 -23.31 22.62
C SER A 457 41.09 -21.89 22.36
N SER A 458 40.21 -21.00 21.89
CA SER A 458 40.49 -19.57 21.73
C SER A 458 40.79 -18.88 23.06
N ASP A 459 40.02 -19.19 24.10
CA ASP A 459 40.25 -18.66 25.45
C ASP A 459 41.51 -19.22 26.09
N GLN A 460 41.85 -20.48 25.81
CA GLN A 460 43.13 -21.05 26.22
C GLN A 460 44.29 -20.26 25.62
N ALA A 461 44.22 -19.87 24.35
CA ALA A 461 45.22 -19.02 23.71
C ALA A 461 45.30 -17.62 24.35
N LYS A 462 44.15 -17.00 24.67
CA LYS A 462 44.09 -15.71 25.39
C LYS A 462 44.76 -15.81 26.77
N ARG A 463 44.56 -16.93 27.49
CA ARG A 463 45.22 -17.19 28.77
C ARG A 463 46.72 -17.40 28.60
N PHE A 464 47.16 -18.10 27.55
CA PHE A 464 48.59 -18.28 27.25
C PHE A 464 49.28 -16.95 26.93
N ARG A 465 48.64 -16.08 26.14
CA ARG A 465 49.11 -14.72 25.87
C ARG A 465 49.24 -13.87 27.13
N THR A 466 48.32 -14.05 28.08
CA THR A 466 48.36 -13.36 29.37
C THR A 466 49.44 -13.93 30.29
N ARG A 467 49.65 -15.24 30.27
CA ARG A 467 50.59 -15.96 31.14
C ARG A 467 52.05 -15.86 30.68
N PHE A 468 52.28 -15.77 29.37
CA PHE A 468 53.60 -15.66 28.75
C PHE A 468 53.66 -14.42 27.83
N PRO A 469 53.52 -13.22 28.38
CA PRO A 469 53.39 -12.00 27.59
C PRO A 469 54.62 -11.80 26.70
N ASP A 470 55.85 -12.01 27.18
CA ASP A 470 57.06 -11.77 26.39
C ASP A 470 57.20 -12.70 25.17
N LEU A 471 56.57 -13.88 25.19
CA LEU A 471 56.60 -14.85 24.09
C LEU A 471 55.51 -14.58 23.03
N PHE A 472 54.40 -13.93 23.41
CA PHE A 472 53.22 -13.76 22.54
C PHE A 472 52.78 -12.29 22.36
N ARG A 473 53.62 -11.31 22.76
CA ARG A 473 53.33 -9.86 22.66
C ARG A 473 53.40 -9.34 21.23
N THR A 474 54.29 -9.90 20.41
CA THR A 474 54.47 -9.52 19.01
C THR A 474 54.21 -10.73 18.14
N PHE A 475 53.20 -10.65 17.27
CA PHE A 475 52.91 -11.72 16.32
C PHE A 475 53.68 -11.49 15.02
N LYS A 476 54.60 -12.40 14.69
CA LYS A 476 55.19 -12.54 13.35
C LYS A 476 54.89 -13.95 12.85
N ALA A 477 54.26 -14.05 11.68
CA ALA A 477 53.81 -15.33 11.15
C ALA A 477 54.95 -16.35 10.97
N ASP A 478 56.15 -15.88 10.65
CA ASP A 478 57.34 -16.71 10.40
C ASP A 478 57.93 -17.34 11.68
N ASP A 479 57.54 -16.86 12.87
CA ASP A 479 58.03 -17.36 14.17
C ASP A 479 57.25 -18.62 14.65
N TYR A 480 56.19 -19.03 13.94
CA TYR A 480 55.29 -20.09 14.38
C TYR A 480 55.24 -21.27 13.39
N VAL A 481 55.48 -22.48 13.89
CA VAL A 481 55.22 -23.75 13.18
C VAL A 481 54.08 -24.47 13.90
N VAL A 482 52.97 -24.72 13.20
CA VAL A 482 51.76 -25.33 13.78
C VAL A 482 51.56 -26.72 13.17
N GLY A 483 51.62 -27.75 14.00
CA GLY A 483 51.37 -29.14 13.59
C GLY A 483 50.05 -29.68 14.15
N PHE A 484 49.29 -30.37 13.32
CA PHE A 484 48.05 -31.06 13.70
C PHE A 484 47.96 -32.41 12.95
N THR A 485 47.08 -33.30 13.43
CA THR A 485 46.88 -34.62 12.81
C THR A 485 45.88 -34.54 11.65
N SER A 486 45.71 -35.59 10.84
CA SER A 486 44.79 -35.59 9.69
C SER A 486 43.29 -35.54 10.04
N ARG A 487 42.92 -35.35 11.32
CA ARG A 487 41.52 -35.26 11.79
C ARG A 487 41.04 -33.82 11.80
N VAL A 488 39.84 -33.59 11.25
CA VAL A 488 39.21 -32.25 11.06
C VAL A 488 39.13 -31.48 12.38
N ARG A 489 38.60 -32.09 13.44
CA ARG A 489 38.57 -31.45 14.77
C ARG A 489 39.91 -30.97 15.31
N THR A 490 41.04 -31.61 14.94
CA THR A 490 42.37 -31.19 15.42
C THR A 490 42.89 -29.98 14.63
N GLN A 491 42.50 -29.84 13.37
CA GLN A 491 42.76 -28.63 12.59
C GLN A 491 41.89 -27.47 13.10
N GLU A 492 40.59 -27.68 13.28
CA GLU A 492 39.65 -26.64 13.77
C GLU A 492 40.06 -26.12 15.15
N THR A 493 40.52 -27.00 16.04
CA THR A 493 41.07 -26.63 17.35
C THR A 493 42.31 -25.73 17.23
N ALA A 494 43.24 -26.08 16.33
CA ALA A 494 44.47 -25.30 16.11
C ALA A 494 44.17 -23.90 15.54
N GLU A 495 43.24 -23.83 14.60
CA GLU A 495 42.78 -22.57 14.03
C GLU A 495 42.08 -21.69 15.09
N ALA A 496 41.22 -22.27 15.93
CA ALA A 496 40.55 -21.55 17.02
C ALA A 496 41.55 -20.99 18.04
N PHE A 497 42.61 -21.74 18.37
CA PHE A 497 43.68 -21.28 19.25
C PHE A 497 44.45 -20.10 18.62
N LEU A 498 44.81 -20.17 17.34
CA LEU A 498 45.47 -19.06 16.63
C LEU A 498 44.58 -17.81 16.52
N ARG A 499 43.27 -17.99 16.32
CA ARG A 499 42.30 -16.89 16.34
C ARG A 499 42.30 -16.17 17.69
N GLY A 500 42.36 -16.92 18.80
CA GLY A 500 42.44 -16.35 20.16
C GLY A 500 43.71 -15.55 20.44
N LEU A 501 44.81 -15.84 19.73
CA LEU A 501 46.06 -15.07 19.81
C LEU A 501 45.95 -13.69 19.14
N LEU A 502 45.11 -13.51 18.11
CA LEU A 502 45.32 -12.46 17.09
C LEU A 502 44.64 -11.09 17.26
N THR A 503 43.38 -10.87 17.70
CA THR A 503 42.85 -9.46 17.70
C THR A 503 41.57 -9.19 18.52
N ARG A 504 41.42 -7.93 18.99
CA ARG A 504 40.24 -7.28 19.64
C ARG A 504 40.08 -5.85 19.06
N GLN A 505 39.14 -5.57 18.14
CA GLN A 505 38.49 -4.25 17.82
C GLN A 505 37.78 -4.24 16.45
N GLY A 506 38.18 -5.08 15.49
CA GLY A 506 37.51 -5.19 14.19
C GLY A 506 36.11 -5.81 14.27
N ASP A 507 35.85 -6.58 15.32
CA ASP A 507 34.67 -7.43 15.43
C ASP A 507 33.39 -6.62 15.70
N LEU A 508 33.41 -5.61 16.58
CA LEU A 508 32.17 -4.90 16.95
C LEU A 508 31.54 -4.11 15.80
N LYS A 509 32.35 -3.43 14.98
CA LYS A 509 31.89 -2.70 13.79
C LYS A 509 31.42 -3.65 12.69
N MET A 510 32.05 -4.82 12.60
CA MET A 510 31.64 -5.86 11.67
C MET A 510 30.33 -6.51 12.10
N LEU A 511 30.16 -6.84 13.39
CA LEU A 511 28.93 -7.38 13.98
C LEU A 511 27.75 -6.41 13.81
N LEU A 512 27.98 -5.12 14.05
CA LEU A 512 26.95 -4.08 13.85
C LEU A 512 26.57 -3.98 12.37
N ARG A 513 27.54 -3.97 11.46
CA ARG A 513 27.28 -3.98 10.02
C ARG A 513 26.57 -5.25 9.59
N SER A 514 26.99 -6.41 10.08
CA SER A 514 26.32 -7.68 9.80
C SER A 514 24.87 -7.62 10.28
N CYS A 515 24.59 -7.09 11.48
CA CYS A 515 23.24 -6.84 11.97
C CYS A 515 22.41 -6.00 10.97
N MET A 516 22.89 -4.81 10.65
CA MET A 516 22.15 -3.85 9.83
C MET A 516 21.94 -4.33 8.39
N PHE A 517 22.99 -4.86 7.75
CA PHE A 517 22.93 -5.31 6.36
C PHE A 517 22.21 -6.65 6.20
N GLU A 518 22.39 -7.60 7.12
CA GLU A 518 21.66 -8.87 7.06
C GLU A 518 20.16 -8.66 7.31
N TYR A 519 19.80 -7.79 8.27
CA TYR A 519 18.41 -7.43 8.49
C TYR A 519 17.82 -6.70 7.27
N ALA A 520 18.56 -5.79 6.62
CA ALA A 520 18.09 -5.13 5.40
C ALA A 520 17.83 -6.11 4.23
N ILE A 521 18.56 -7.23 4.17
CA ILE A 521 18.43 -8.23 3.12
C ILE A 521 17.34 -9.26 3.45
N TYR A 522 17.23 -9.69 4.71
CA TYR A 522 16.43 -10.85 5.12
C TYR A 522 15.28 -10.52 6.09
N ASP A 523 15.11 -9.26 6.49
CA ASP A 523 14.18 -8.77 7.53
C ASP A 523 14.38 -9.45 8.91
N GLN A 524 15.55 -10.08 9.10
CA GLN A 524 16.00 -10.69 10.34
C GLN A 524 17.54 -10.77 10.36
N SER A 525 18.15 -10.62 11.54
CA SER A 525 19.59 -10.88 11.72
C SER A 525 19.90 -11.37 13.12
N ALA A 526 20.61 -12.50 13.21
CA ALA A 526 21.07 -13.03 14.49
C ALA A 526 22.13 -12.10 15.12
N TRP A 527 22.89 -11.36 14.30
CA TRP A 527 23.92 -10.43 14.77
C TRP A 527 23.35 -9.23 15.52
N CYS A 528 22.08 -8.87 15.29
CA CYS A 528 21.43 -7.81 16.05
C CYS A 528 21.18 -8.18 17.52
N SER A 529 21.07 -9.47 17.85
CA SER A 529 20.90 -9.93 19.24
C SER A 529 22.13 -9.69 20.12
N VAL A 530 23.29 -9.39 19.51
CA VAL A 530 24.54 -9.10 20.22
C VAL A 530 24.50 -7.73 20.91
N PHE A 531 23.62 -6.83 20.48
CA PHE A 531 23.53 -5.47 20.97
C PHE A 531 22.29 -5.27 21.83
N THR A 532 22.47 -4.66 23.00
CA THR A 532 21.35 -4.13 23.79
C THR A 532 20.85 -2.81 23.19
N GLU A 533 19.66 -2.39 23.59
CA GLU A 533 19.11 -1.09 23.18
C GLU A 533 20.04 0.08 23.55
N ASP A 534 20.68 0.02 24.72
CA ASP A 534 21.62 1.05 25.17
C ASP A 534 22.92 1.05 24.37
N ASP A 535 23.42 -0.13 23.97
CA ASP A 535 24.57 -0.26 23.07
C ASP A 535 24.28 0.42 21.74
N LEU A 536 23.08 0.23 21.20
CA LEU A 536 22.68 0.78 19.91
C LEU A 536 22.45 2.29 19.96
N LYS A 537 21.89 2.82 21.05
CA LYS A 537 21.80 4.27 21.28
C LYS A 537 23.18 4.92 21.37
N ALA A 538 24.12 4.26 22.06
CA ALA A 538 25.50 4.74 22.15
C ALA A 538 26.21 4.70 20.80
N ILE A 539 25.99 3.65 20.02
CA ILE A 539 26.52 3.48 18.66
C ILE A 539 25.93 4.52 17.70
N GLU A 540 24.61 4.73 17.72
CA GLU A 540 23.93 5.75 16.91
C GLU A 540 24.46 7.13 17.25
N PHE A 541 24.59 7.47 18.54
CA PHE A 541 25.14 8.75 18.96
C PHE A 541 26.59 8.96 18.51
N ARG A 542 27.42 7.90 18.56
CA ARG A 542 28.78 7.94 18.03
C ARG A 542 28.77 8.23 16.52
N ASP A 543 27.97 7.50 15.75
CA ASP A 543 27.95 7.68 14.30
C ASP A 543 27.32 9.04 13.91
N ASP A 544 26.38 9.56 14.71
CA ASP A 544 25.86 10.91 14.58
C ASP A 544 26.94 11.96 14.82
N LEU A 545 27.83 11.76 15.79
CA LEU A 545 28.98 12.65 16.02
C LEU A 545 29.93 12.64 14.81
N ASP A 546 30.29 11.46 14.30
CA ASP A 546 31.14 11.33 13.11
C ASP A 546 30.50 12.08 11.94
N ASP A 547 29.24 11.82 11.65
CA ASP A 547 28.50 12.47 10.55
C ASP A 547 28.33 13.98 10.76
N TYR A 548 28.08 14.43 11.99
CA TYR A 548 27.94 15.85 12.33
C TYR A 548 29.24 16.60 12.05
N TYR A 549 30.39 16.02 12.43
CA TYR A 549 31.70 16.65 12.30
C TYR A 549 32.39 16.43 10.95
N GLU A 550 31.98 15.43 10.17
CA GLU A 550 32.50 15.17 8.82
C GLU A 550 31.60 15.79 7.73
N ASP A 551 30.28 15.60 7.83
CA ASP A 551 29.32 15.86 6.74
C ASP A 551 28.24 16.91 7.10
N GLY A 552 28.11 17.27 8.38
CA GLY A 552 27.08 18.17 8.90
C GLY A 552 27.63 19.48 9.48
N TYR A 553 27.00 19.96 10.55
CA TYR A 553 27.21 21.30 11.11
C TYR A 553 28.51 21.50 11.91
N GLY A 554 29.33 20.46 12.10
CA GLY A 554 30.52 20.54 12.95
C GLY A 554 31.53 21.60 12.47
N ARG A 555 31.62 21.84 11.16
CA ARG A 555 32.34 22.98 10.57
C ARG A 555 31.59 23.50 9.35
N GLU A 556 31.58 24.82 9.16
CA GLU A 556 30.90 25.44 8.01
C GLU A 556 31.38 24.87 6.66
N ARG A 557 32.69 24.64 6.54
CA ARG A 557 33.31 24.08 5.33
C ARG A 557 32.73 22.73 4.93
N ASN A 558 32.26 21.92 5.88
CA ASN A 558 31.75 20.58 5.60
C ASN A 558 30.52 20.65 4.68
N TYR A 559 29.53 21.46 5.05
CA TYR A 559 28.28 21.60 4.30
C TYR A 559 28.30 22.74 3.27
N ALA A 560 29.25 23.67 3.34
CA ALA A 560 29.46 24.68 2.29
C ALA A 560 29.77 24.05 0.93
N GLN A 561 30.37 22.85 0.90
CA GLN A 561 30.61 22.07 -0.31
C GLN A 561 29.34 21.72 -1.10
N ALA A 562 28.16 21.77 -0.48
CA ALA A 562 26.89 21.55 -1.16
C ALA A 562 26.42 22.75 -2.02
N CYS A 563 27.16 23.87 -2.04
CA CYS A 563 26.74 25.06 -2.78
C CYS A 563 26.45 24.85 -4.27
N PRO A 564 27.14 23.98 -5.04
CA PRO A 564 26.79 23.75 -6.44
C PRO A 564 25.41 23.12 -6.62
N ILE A 565 25.02 22.23 -5.69
CA ILE A 565 23.70 21.59 -5.69
C ILE A 565 22.61 22.60 -5.31
N ILE A 566 22.89 23.48 -4.34
CA ILE A 566 21.96 24.56 -3.98
C ILE A 566 21.80 25.56 -5.12
N GLN A 567 22.88 25.87 -5.85
CA GLN A 567 22.82 26.71 -7.03
C GLN A 567 21.93 26.11 -8.12
N GLU A 568 22.19 24.85 -8.47
CA GLU A 568 21.40 24.12 -9.45
C GLU A 568 19.91 24.05 -9.06
N LEU A 569 19.62 23.85 -7.77
CA LEU A 569 18.25 23.83 -7.26
C LEU A 569 17.54 25.18 -7.45
N VAL A 570 18.18 26.27 -7.04
CA VAL A 570 17.61 27.63 -7.15
C VAL A 570 17.40 28.01 -8.61
N ASP A 571 18.42 27.82 -9.45
CA ASP A 571 18.38 28.19 -10.87
C ASP A 571 17.28 27.42 -11.60
N ARG A 572 17.10 26.12 -11.29
CA ARG A 572 16.04 25.30 -11.88
C ARG A 572 14.65 25.70 -11.42
N LEU A 573 14.44 25.96 -10.13
CA LEU A 573 13.13 26.40 -9.64
C LEU A 573 12.73 27.75 -10.25
N GLU A 574 13.68 28.69 -10.39
CA GLU A 574 13.44 29.96 -11.09
C GLU A 574 13.13 29.76 -12.58
N LEU A 575 13.83 28.84 -13.25
CA LEU A 575 13.61 28.54 -14.68
C LEU A 575 12.24 27.87 -14.91
N MET A 576 11.90 26.87 -14.10
CA MET A 576 10.63 26.13 -14.18
C MET A 576 9.41 27.05 -13.93
N ALA A 577 9.54 28.01 -13.02
CA ALA A 577 8.49 28.99 -12.78
C ALA A 577 8.27 29.96 -13.96
N LYS A 578 9.30 30.17 -14.79
CA LYS A 578 9.24 31.08 -15.95
C LYS A 578 8.82 30.39 -17.24
N ASP A 579 9.31 29.17 -17.47
CA ASP A 579 9.08 28.43 -18.70
C ASP A 579 8.64 26.99 -18.43
N PRO A 580 7.33 26.71 -18.53
CA PRO A 580 6.77 25.37 -18.33
C PRO A 580 7.20 24.33 -19.37
N SER A 581 7.86 24.73 -20.46
CA SER A 581 8.33 23.82 -21.51
C SER A 581 9.67 23.15 -21.19
N HIS A 582 10.40 23.65 -20.18
CA HIS A 582 11.63 23.03 -19.69
C HIS A 582 11.34 21.71 -18.94
N PRO A 583 12.28 20.74 -18.94
CA PRO A 583 12.14 19.51 -18.19
C PRO A 583 11.80 19.78 -16.72
N ASN A 584 10.58 19.42 -16.33
CA ASN A 584 10.00 19.69 -15.02
C ASN A 584 10.23 18.55 -14.01
N LYS A 585 11.07 17.58 -14.35
CA LYS A 585 11.44 16.46 -13.47
C LYS A 585 12.94 16.30 -13.52
N VAL A 586 13.58 16.38 -12.36
CA VAL A 586 15.04 16.22 -12.25
C VAL A 586 15.32 15.26 -11.11
N LEU A 587 16.05 14.20 -11.40
CA LEU A 587 16.35 13.16 -10.43
C LEU A 587 17.86 13.13 -10.21
N PHE A 588 18.28 13.38 -8.97
CA PHE A 588 19.68 13.29 -8.60
C PHE A 588 19.91 12.06 -7.75
N PHE A 589 21.01 11.38 -8.01
CA PHE A 589 21.40 10.19 -7.30
C PHE A 589 22.75 10.42 -6.64
N SER A 590 22.82 10.26 -5.32
CA SER A 590 24.03 10.60 -4.55
C SER A 590 24.28 9.62 -3.39
N HIS A 591 25.32 9.91 -2.61
CA HIS A 591 25.73 9.16 -1.42
C HIS A 591 25.40 9.94 -0.15
N ALA A 592 25.32 9.23 0.98
CA ALA A 592 24.97 9.79 2.30
C ALA A 592 25.78 11.06 2.66
N GLY A 593 27.09 11.08 2.39
CA GLY A 593 27.92 12.23 2.74
C GLY A 593 27.62 13.48 1.92
N GLY A 594 27.22 13.34 0.64
CA GLY A 594 26.75 14.46 -0.17
C GLY A 594 25.35 14.91 0.26
N PHE A 595 24.47 13.95 0.53
CA PHE A 595 23.11 14.19 1.01
C PHE A 595 23.08 14.99 2.32
N LYS A 596 23.83 14.55 3.34
CA LYS A 596 23.91 15.22 4.65
C LYS A 596 24.41 16.66 4.54
N LYS A 597 25.37 16.93 3.64
CA LYS A 597 25.85 18.29 3.37
C LYS A 597 24.75 19.18 2.80
N VAL A 598 23.93 18.67 1.89
CA VAL A 598 22.78 19.42 1.33
C VAL A 598 21.75 19.70 2.43
N VAL A 599 21.39 18.69 3.24
CA VAL A 599 20.45 18.85 4.36
C VAL A 599 20.96 19.89 5.36
N ALA A 600 22.24 19.84 5.72
CA ALA A 600 22.87 20.82 6.59
C ALA A 600 22.91 22.23 5.96
N ARG A 601 23.17 22.33 4.65
CA ARG A 601 23.17 23.63 3.95
C ARG A 601 21.79 24.28 3.89
N LEU A 602 20.72 23.49 3.93
CA LEU A 602 19.34 23.96 4.02
C LEU A 602 18.93 24.36 5.46
N GLY A 603 19.79 24.13 6.44
CA GLY A 603 19.51 24.47 7.84
C GLY A 603 18.55 23.49 8.55
N LEU A 604 18.26 22.34 7.95
CA LEU A 604 17.38 21.32 8.52
C LEU A 604 18.05 20.58 9.68
N ASN A 605 17.26 20.20 10.69
CA ASN A 605 17.69 19.40 11.84
C ASN A 605 18.91 19.96 12.59
N ARG A 606 19.05 21.29 12.63
CA ARG A 606 20.15 21.95 13.34
C ARG A 606 19.85 22.03 14.83
N ASP A 607 20.74 21.47 15.65
CA ASP A 607 20.70 21.59 17.10
C ASP A 607 20.96 23.02 17.60
N ALA A 608 20.44 23.34 18.79
CA ALA A 608 20.67 24.62 19.46
C ALA A 608 22.15 24.86 19.83
N GLY A 609 22.91 23.78 20.02
CA GLY A 609 24.36 23.80 20.27
C GLY A 609 25.07 22.61 19.62
N PRO A 610 26.41 22.62 19.53
CA PRO A 610 27.15 21.54 18.90
C PRO A 610 26.97 20.21 19.62
N LEU A 611 26.95 19.10 18.86
CA LEU A 611 27.00 17.76 19.44
C LEU A 611 28.37 17.51 20.07
N ARG A 612 28.42 16.96 21.27
CA ARG A 612 29.68 16.71 21.98
C ARG A 612 29.84 15.23 22.30
N ALA A 613 31.09 14.79 22.39
CA ALA A 613 31.41 13.39 22.73
C ALA A 613 30.88 12.97 24.12
N ASP A 614 30.76 13.91 25.06
CA ASP A 614 30.18 13.71 26.40
C ASP A 614 28.64 13.86 26.42
N GLY A 615 28.02 14.08 25.25
CA GLY A 615 26.63 14.45 25.09
C GLY A 615 25.63 13.30 25.09
N LEU A 616 26.05 12.04 25.25
CA LEU A 616 25.19 10.86 25.04
C LEU A 616 23.85 10.96 25.81
N CYS A 617 23.90 11.33 27.09
CA CYS A 617 22.69 11.50 27.90
C CYS A 617 22.11 12.92 27.80
N SER A 618 22.97 13.96 27.83
CA SER A 618 22.52 15.36 27.87
C SER A 618 21.94 15.86 26.54
N GLN A 619 22.26 15.20 25.43
CA GLN A 619 21.80 15.49 24.07
C GLN A 619 21.01 14.31 23.49
N ALA A 620 20.33 13.54 24.34
CA ALA A 620 19.48 12.44 23.91
C ALA A 620 18.41 12.89 22.90
N ASN A 621 17.81 14.09 23.09
CA ASN A 621 16.79 14.68 22.21
C ASN A 621 17.37 15.59 21.11
N ARG A 622 18.61 15.33 20.67
CA ARG A 622 19.24 16.04 19.54
C ARG A 622 18.37 16.01 18.27
N ALA A 623 18.38 17.12 17.54
CA ALA A 623 17.74 17.27 16.24
C ALA A 623 18.52 16.56 15.13
N TRP A 624 19.86 16.58 15.20
CA TRP A 624 20.71 15.85 14.26
C TRP A 624 20.80 14.36 14.65
N ARG A 625 20.01 13.55 13.96
CA ARG A 625 20.06 12.08 14.02
C ARG A 625 20.20 11.52 12.61
N SER A 626 21.39 11.06 12.25
CA SER A 626 21.70 10.51 10.93
C SER A 626 20.81 9.33 10.58
N SER A 627 20.36 8.58 11.59
CA SER A 627 19.44 7.47 11.45
C SER A 627 18.08 7.83 10.85
N LEU A 628 17.55 8.99 11.23
CA LEU A 628 16.25 9.50 10.77
C LEU A 628 16.39 10.43 9.57
N LEU A 629 17.54 11.11 9.46
CA LEU A 629 17.82 12.09 8.42
C LEU A 629 18.30 11.42 7.14
N CYS A 630 19.24 10.48 7.24
CA CYS A 630 19.87 9.81 6.11
C CYS A 630 19.88 8.27 6.26
N PRO A 631 18.71 7.61 6.40
CA PRO A 631 18.62 6.16 6.34
C PRO A 631 19.00 5.61 4.95
N PHE A 632 19.01 4.28 4.79
CA PHE A 632 19.03 3.73 3.43
C PHE A 632 17.83 4.22 2.63
N ASN A 633 18.10 4.54 1.36
CA ASN A 633 17.15 5.17 0.44
C ASN A 633 16.60 6.52 0.96
N ALA A 634 17.41 7.25 1.74
CA ALA A 634 17.08 8.61 2.11
C ALA A 634 16.79 9.46 0.87
N ASN A 635 15.74 10.27 0.95
CA ASN A 635 15.30 11.12 -0.14
C ASN A 635 15.04 12.53 0.33
N LEU A 636 15.40 13.49 -0.52
CA LEU A 636 15.13 14.91 -0.32
C LEU A 636 14.45 15.39 -1.59
N ALA A 637 13.23 15.92 -1.47
CA ALA A 637 12.46 16.39 -2.61
C ALA A 637 12.03 17.84 -2.47
N PHE A 638 12.06 18.55 -3.58
CA PHE A 638 11.54 19.92 -3.70
C PHE A 638 10.44 19.93 -4.74
N VAL A 639 9.25 20.33 -4.32
CA VAL A 639 8.06 20.35 -5.19
C VAL A 639 7.63 21.80 -5.37
N LEU A 640 7.64 22.25 -6.62
CA LEU A 640 7.16 23.57 -7.01
C LEU A 640 5.67 23.48 -7.35
N TYR A 641 4.85 24.15 -6.56
CA TYR A 641 3.41 24.32 -6.77
C TYR A 641 3.12 25.64 -7.46
N LYS A 642 2.10 25.64 -8.32
CA LYS A 642 1.46 26.84 -8.85
C LYS A 642 0.08 26.95 -8.23
N CYS A 643 -0.14 28.00 -7.44
CA CYS A 643 -1.39 28.28 -6.76
C CYS A 643 -2.45 28.83 -7.74
N LEU A 644 -3.73 28.81 -7.32
CA LEU A 644 -4.85 29.31 -8.14
C LEU A 644 -4.76 30.80 -8.49
N ASP A 645 -3.96 31.56 -7.74
CA ASP A 645 -3.69 32.98 -7.93
C ASP A 645 -2.37 33.24 -8.68
N GLU A 646 -1.88 32.24 -9.43
CA GLU A 646 -0.65 32.28 -10.23
C GLU A 646 0.65 32.46 -9.43
N ARG A 647 0.59 32.42 -8.09
CA ARG A 647 1.78 32.40 -7.23
C ARG A 647 2.45 31.03 -7.25
N HIS A 648 3.76 31.03 -7.00
CA HIS A 648 4.57 29.82 -6.93
C HIS A 648 5.04 29.57 -5.50
N GLU A 649 4.92 28.34 -5.03
CA GLU A 649 5.34 27.91 -3.70
C GLU A 649 6.18 26.63 -3.79
N VAL A 650 7.17 26.50 -2.91
CA VAL A 650 8.07 25.34 -2.82
C VAL A 650 7.80 24.62 -1.52
N VAL A 651 7.54 23.32 -1.60
CA VAL A 651 7.48 22.43 -0.44
C VAL A 651 8.71 21.52 -0.46
N THR A 652 9.41 21.43 0.66
CA THR A 652 10.57 20.55 0.84
C THR A 652 10.16 19.32 1.62
N PHE A 653 10.48 18.14 1.12
CA PHE A 653 10.25 16.85 1.78
C PHE A 653 11.58 16.20 2.11
N LEU A 654 11.76 15.74 3.34
CA LEU A 654 12.86 14.90 3.76
C LEU A 654 12.28 13.56 4.19
N ASN A 655 12.71 12.48 3.53
CA ASN A 655 12.19 11.13 3.73
C ASN A 655 10.66 11.10 3.69
N GLU A 656 10.09 11.67 2.61
CA GLU A 656 8.65 11.74 2.33
C GLU A 656 7.83 12.59 3.34
N ARG A 657 8.49 13.25 4.31
CA ARG A 657 7.83 14.11 5.29
C ARG A 657 8.08 15.59 4.98
N PRO A 658 7.05 16.45 4.94
CA PRO A 658 7.21 17.87 4.69
C PRO A 658 8.04 18.52 5.80
N GLN A 659 9.00 19.35 5.41
CA GLN A 659 9.91 20.05 6.31
C GLN A 659 9.59 21.54 6.34
N LEU A 660 9.73 22.16 7.51
CA LEU A 660 9.69 23.61 7.66
C LEU A 660 11.11 24.14 7.49
N LEU A 661 11.37 24.85 6.38
CA LEU A 661 12.67 25.46 6.15
C LEU A 661 12.88 26.67 7.07
N PRO A 662 14.07 26.83 7.68
CA PRO A 662 14.40 28.04 8.44
C PRO A 662 14.24 29.30 7.57
N GLY A 663 13.41 30.23 8.02
CA GLY A 663 13.10 31.47 7.29
C GLY A 663 11.78 31.45 6.50
N CYS A 664 11.11 30.29 6.36
CA CYS A 664 9.76 30.20 5.82
C CYS A 664 8.73 30.20 6.97
N THR A 665 7.53 30.75 6.74
CA THR A 665 6.45 30.82 7.75
C THR A 665 5.61 29.54 7.86
N GLY A 666 5.77 28.61 6.91
CA GLY A 666 5.05 27.34 6.84
C GLY A 666 5.73 26.37 5.86
N HIS A 667 5.19 25.15 5.74
CA HIS A 667 5.71 24.12 4.83
C HIS A 667 5.62 24.51 3.35
N HIS A 668 4.64 25.36 3.00
CA HIS A 668 4.52 26.02 1.72
C HIS A 668 5.33 27.31 1.75
N CYS A 669 6.56 27.28 1.21
CA CYS A 669 7.42 28.45 1.19
C CYS A 669 7.24 29.20 -0.14
N PRO A 670 6.88 30.50 -0.15
CA PRO A 670 6.80 31.26 -1.39
C PRO A 670 8.11 31.17 -2.18
N LEU A 671 8.04 30.96 -3.50
CA LEU A 671 9.24 30.77 -4.34
C LEU A 671 10.22 31.93 -4.19
N ALA A 672 9.73 33.17 -4.14
CA ALA A 672 10.57 34.35 -3.93
C ALA A 672 11.35 34.27 -2.60
N THR A 673 10.68 33.90 -1.51
CA THR A 673 11.30 33.70 -0.20
C THR A 673 12.33 32.58 -0.24
N PHE A 674 12.00 31.44 -0.86
CA PHE A 674 12.94 30.33 -1.02
C PHE A 674 14.20 30.76 -1.78
N VAL A 675 14.03 31.46 -2.91
CA VAL A 675 15.13 31.99 -3.71
C VAL A 675 15.96 32.96 -2.87
N ASP A 676 15.36 33.89 -2.15
CA ASP A 676 16.09 34.87 -1.34
C ASP A 676 16.94 34.20 -0.24
N LEU A 677 16.42 33.13 0.38
CA LEU A 677 17.15 32.38 1.41
C LEU A 677 18.41 31.69 0.87
N TYR A 678 18.37 31.15 -0.35
CA TYR A 678 19.43 30.27 -0.86
C TYR A 678 20.25 30.85 -2.01
N LYS A 679 19.77 31.91 -2.68
CA LYS A 679 20.46 32.58 -3.80
C LYS A 679 21.80 33.18 -3.39
N GLY A 680 21.95 33.61 -2.13
CA GLY A 680 23.23 34.05 -1.59
C GLY A 680 24.30 32.95 -1.70
N TYR A 681 23.96 31.74 -1.23
CA TYR A 681 24.84 30.57 -1.31
C TYR A 681 25.08 30.08 -2.74
N ALA A 682 24.08 30.21 -3.60
CA ALA A 682 24.16 29.85 -5.00
C ALA A 682 25.13 30.77 -5.79
N ARG A 683 25.02 32.08 -5.59
CA ARG A 683 25.80 33.08 -6.35
C ARG A 683 27.24 33.22 -5.87
N SER A 684 27.51 32.99 -4.59
CA SER A 684 28.86 33.05 -4.02
C SER A 684 29.55 31.69 -3.99
N CYS A 685 29.07 30.70 -4.75
CA CYS A 685 29.61 29.34 -4.70
C CYS A 685 30.98 29.27 -5.39
N ASN A 686 32.04 29.25 -4.60
CA ASN A 686 33.40 29.00 -5.06
C ASN A 686 33.91 27.69 -4.47
N ILE A 687 33.56 26.57 -5.11
CA ILE A 687 33.93 25.24 -4.61
C ILE A 687 35.45 25.06 -4.53
N THR A 688 36.21 25.67 -5.44
CA THR A 688 37.67 25.60 -5.47
C THR A 688 38.28 26.26 -4.22
N GLU A 689 37.76 27.41 -3.82
CA GLU A 689 38.20 28.10 -2.60
C GLU A 689 37.75 27.35 -1.33
N ILE A 690 36.50 26.89 -1.28
CA ILE A 690 35.96 26.10 -0.16
C ILE A 690 36.79 24.83 0.05
N CYS A 691 37.22 24.19 -1.03
CA CYS A 691 38.02 22.97 -1.03
C CYS A 691 39.54 23.20 -1.02
N SER A 692 40.00 24.46 -1.09
CA SER A 692 41.43 24.77 -0.97
C SER A 692 41.86 24.59 0.49
N VAL A 693 42.70 23.57 0.70
CA VAL A 693 43.32 23.21 1.98
C VAL A 693 44.82 23.14 1.75
#